data_AF-A0A9W7B1Z9-F1
#
_entry.id   AF-A0A9W7B1Z9-F1
#
_cell.length_a   1.000
_cell.length_b   1.000
_cell.length_c   1.000
_cell.angle_alpha   90.00
_cell.angle_beta   90.00
_cell.angle_gamma   90.00
#
_symmetry.space_group_name_H-M   'P 1'
#
loop_
_entity.id
_entity.type
_entity.pdbx_description
1 polymer ?
#
loop_
_entity_poly.entity_id
_entity_poly.type
_entity_poly.pdbx_seq_one_letter_code
_entity_poly.pdbx_strand_id
1 'polypeptide(L)'
;MANSSPGGSPVSSLMPPPAAANTSATDSTVNLFDLMQFLNFTSLKACSTILNYHSNRGNANSNLKSVQKIEGDERSVVTQADVDAQKILVESINEKYPHINIIAEEDTGYKRPTLASPTDSSSSTVYFQSSLLIYIDPLDGTLEYTLGNISNVLCLIGVTSSDGTVIGGVMRAPFGRSFIAYGGNLYEDIDGMIVDYHREEKEEGRLRVCASGSERVRPILDRLREGGAEIDIVGGAGNKISRVIQGTYDIAVFNDRTSLWDTAATEGCLRSLGGTMTDFYGSPLSMVPPVNVDGLVNFRGVIATRPGLDHEAIMEMIQCPELDAFKSRNSSPFCTGVMTSEYLQPTYICMTCSPPSKGGNNCFCPACAVKCHSECEVMYVGNVESGCDCHLLGCCKIREGSERAKRDFTSLGGALVNVCVPCPPGENSNFDSFKSYGIKNLPQTLADSCKNLVKKTKETFFLPYPFDDPKTDMEAFAASVFLQHTQNLPIGPGSGAEFWCQVKHKGSPMSIDLHYDKDEYLSENFTLGSFPVFSTVTYLTKSKQPTIVFGHKYEDPEDQVIQEARVSYPKVNKHVVFNGKLLHGAVDDEEFKSFHQGEEEDDCRVTFLVNVWINSRPAIEGLTASDRDLIGPAVTTTEFVKDTSSHVVKIGEENLAGEGITLPFVGAGETWDEEGEEEGEGEEGGLVLAMPSLPGKAESDNVVIKFEEGYEARLVYMGEEGEEYEYEDEMMADIEEEP
;
A
#
# COMPACT_ATOMS: atom_id res chain seq x y z
N MET A 1 -83.20 -11.73 -7.67
CA MET A 1 -83.61 -10.75 -8.71
C MET A 1 -82.67 -9.56 -8.55
N ALA A 2 -81.64 -9.46 -9.40
CA ALA A 2 -81.54 -8.47 -10.52
C ALA A 2 -81.50 -7.02 -9.99
N ASN A 3 -80.55 -6.13 -10.29
CA ASN A 3 -79.64 -5.91 -11.42
C ASN A 3 -78.63 -4.80 -10.96
N SER A 4 -77.31 -4.87 -11.19
CA SER A 4 -76.51 -4.45 -12.37
C SER A 4 -75.65 -3.18 -12.12
N SER A 5 -74.32 -3.36 -12.10
CA SER A 5 -73.15 -2.58 -12.65
C SER A 5 -73.17 -1.03 -12.72
N PRO A 6 -72.00 -0.31 -12.85
CA PRO A 6 -70.66 -0.74 -13.32
C PRO A 6 -69.49 -0.33 -12.39
N GLY A 7 -68.23 -0.77 -12.51
CA GLY A 7 -67.50 -1.37 -13.63
C GLY A 7 -66.39 -0.41 -14.11
N GLY A 8 -65.11 -0.74 -13.83
CA GLY A 8 -63.94 0.00 -14.32
C GLY A 8 -62.61 -0.55 -13.75
N SER A 9 -62.02 -1.52 -14.46
CA SER A 9 -60.71 -2.15 -14.17
C SER A 9 -59.51 -1.25 -14.49
N PRO A 10 -58.29 -1.62 -14.04
CA PRO A 10 -57.10 -1.52 -14.89
C PRO A 10 -56.56 -2.92 -15.23
N VAL A 11 -56.38 -3.18 -16.52
CA VAL A 11 -55.78 -4.41 -17.07
C VAL A 11 -54.43 -4.06 -17.72
N SER A 12 -53.42 -4.77 -17.21
CA SER A 12 -52.19 -5.31 -17.81
C SER A 12 -51.21 -4.49 -18.66
N SER A 13 -49.95 -4.89 -18.44
CA SER A 13 -48.77 -4.90 -19.31
C SER A 13 -48.08 -3.56 -19.56
N LEU A 14 -47.22 -3.18 -18.62
CA LEU A 14 -45.98 -2.49 -18.96
C LEU A 14 -44.95 -3.55 -19.35
N MET A 15 -44.43 -3.40 -20.56
CA MET A 15 -43.33 -4.20 -21.10
C MET A 15 -42.12 -4.18 -20.16
N PRO A 16 -41.32 -5.27 -20.10
CA PRO A 16 -40.03 -5.21 -19.42
C PRO A 16 -39.17 -4.11 -20.06
N PRO A 17 -38.32 -3.42 -19.27
CA PRO A 17 -37.37 -2.46 -19.83
C PRO A 17 -36.52 -3.15 -20.90
N PRO A 18 -36.19 -2.46 -22.01
CA PRO A 18 -35.34 -3.04 -23.03
C PRO A 18 -34.03 -3.46 -22.38
N ALA A 19 -33.63 -4.72 -22.62
CA ALA A 19 -32.33 -5.24 -22.24
C ALA A 19 -31.26 -4.23 -22.65
N ALA A 20 -30.40 -3.86 -21.70
CA ALA A 20 -29.26 -3.00 -21.93
C ALA A 20 -28.54 -3.50 -23.19
N ALA A 21 -28.57 -2.69 -24.24
CA ALA A 21 -27.76 -2.94 -25.41
C ALA A 21 -26.31 -2.95 -24.95
N ASN A 22 -25.67 -4.11 -25.05
CA ASN A 22 -24.24 -4.27 -24.98
C ASN A 22 -23.65 -3.48 -26.16
N THR A 23 -23.40 -2.19 -25.96
CA THR A 23 -22.46 -1.43 -26.75
C THR A 23 -21.19 -1.34 -25.94
N SER A 24 -20.17 -2.08 -26.36
CA SER A 24 -18.79 -1.94 -25.90
C SER A 24 -18.30 -0.53 -26.27
N ALA A 25 -18.63 0.47 -25.45
CA ALA A 25 -17.87 1.71 -25.42
C ALA A 25 -16.53 1.35 -24.77
N THR A 26 -15.45 1.46 -25.53
CA THR A 26 -14.09 1.27 -25.02
C THR A 26 -13.85 2.32 -23.93
N ASP A 27 -13.58 1.86 -22.70
CA ASP A 27 -13.18 2.75 -21.61
C ASP A 27 -12.00 3.60 -22.07
N SER A 28 -12.20 4.92 -22.06
CA SER A 28 -11.23 5.86 -22.63
C SER A 28 -10.34 6.41 -21.53
N THR A 29 -9.07 6.63 -21.85
CA THR A 29 -8.13 7.21 -20.90
C THR A 29 -8.30 8.71 -20.81
N VAL A 30 -7.90 9.28 -19.67
CA VAL A 30 -7.90 10.70 -19.38
C VAL A 30 -6.56 11.11 -18.79
N ASN A 31 -6.00 12.21 -19.28
CA ASN A 31 -4.82 12.80 -18.67
C ASN A 31 -5.22 13.59 -17.40
N LEU A 32 -4.50 13.39 -16.30
CA LEU A 32 -4.76 14.01 -15.01
C LEU A 32 -4.69 15.54 -15.09
N PHE A 33 -3.72 16.10 -15.82
CA PHE A 33 -3.65 17.55 -16.03
C PHE A 33 -4.95 18.06 -16.67
N ASP A 34 -5.38 17.44 -17.79
CA ASP A 34 -6.60 17.86 -18.48
C ASP A 34 -7.86 17.71 -17.63
N LEU A 35 -7.93 16.64 -16.83
CA LEU A 35 -9.02 16.43 -15.88
C LEU A 35 -9.04 17.54 -14.82
N MET A 36 -7.89 17.84 -14.20
CA MET A 36 -7.79 18.81 -13.12
C MET A 36 -8.08 20.23 -13.61
N GLN A 37 -7.59 20.60 -14.80
CA GLN A 37 -7.94 21.86 -15.45
C GLN A 37 -9.45 21.96 -15.71
N PHE A 38 -10.06 20.87 -16.16
CA PHE A 38 -11.50 20.82 -16.40
C PHE A 38 -12.32 20.93 -15.12
N LEU A 39 -11.95 20.22 -14.05
CA LEU A 39 -12.64 20.28 -12.76
C LEU A 39 -12.51 21.67 -12.14
N ASN A 40 -11.32 22.27 -12.23
CA ASN A 40 -11.08 23.63 -11.79
C ASN A 40 -11.99 24.64 -12.52
N PHE A 41 -12.05 24.56 -13.85
CA PHE A 41 -12.94 25.41 -14.64
C PHE A 41 -14.43 25.16 -14.36
N THR A 42 -14.82 23.90 -14.13
CA THR A 42 -16.23 23.58 -13.83
C THR A 42 -16.63 24.08 -12.44
N SER A 43 -15.72 24.04 -11.46
CA SER A 43 -15.94 24.60 -10.13
C SER A 43 -16.20 26.12 -10.17
N LEU A 44 -15.59 26.87 -11.11
CA LEU A 44 -15.90 28.29 -11.31
C LEU A 44 -17.38 28.53 -11.65
N LYS A 45 -17.97 27.67 -12.49
CA LYS A 45 -19.40 27.76 -12.85
C LYS A 45 -20.29 27.44 -11.65
N ALA A 46 -19.93 26.42 -10.87
CA ALA A 46 -20.64 26.07 -9.64
C ALA A 46 -20.61 27.22 -8.62
N CYS A 47 -19.43 27.80 -8.37
CA CYS A 47 -19.27 28.95 -7.47
C CYS A 47 -19.97 30.21 -8.00
N SER A 48 -20.04 30.42 -9.32
CA SER A 48 -20.83 31.51 -9.90
C SER A 48 -22.32 31.38 -9.57
N THR A 49 -22.85 30.15 -9.54
CA THR A 49 -24.23 29.88 -9.09
C THR A 49 -24.41 30.23 -7.62
N ILE A 50 -23.47 29.84 -6.75
CA ILE A 50 -23.48 30.19 -5.32
C ILE A 50 -23.47 31.72 -5.14
N LEU A 51 -22.61 32.43 -5.88
CA LEU A 51 -22.52 33.89 -5.90
C LEU A 51 -23.81 34.58 -6.35
N ASN A 52 -24.49 34.01 -7.34
CA ASN A 52 -25.79 34.51 -7.82
C ASN A 52 -26.88 34.38 -6.75
N TYR A 53 -26.95 33.23 -6.07
CA TYR A 53 -27.86 33.05 -4.94
C TYR A 53 -27.57 34.05 -3.80
N HIS A 54 -26.29 34.27 -3.49
CA HIS A 54 -25.89 35.24 -2.48
C HIS A 54 -26.25 36.68 -2.87
N SER A 55 -25.96 37.10 -4.10
CA SER A 55 -26.22 38.47 -4.57
C SER A 55 -27.71 38.80 -4.61
N ASN A 56 -28.55 37.82 -4.99
CA ASN A 56 -30.00 37.98 -5.03
C ASN A 56 -30.64 38.06 -3.63
N ARG A 57 -29.94 37.62 -2.56
CA ARG A 57 -30.34 37.83 -1.16
C ARG A 57 -30.34 39.32 -0.79
N GLY A 58 -29.39 40.11 -1.29
CA GLY A 58 -29.30 41.55 -0.97
C GLY A 58 -30.50 42.37 -1.45
N ASN A 59 -31.20 41.89 -2.48
CA ASN A 59 -32.37 42.56 -3.08
C ASN A 59 -33.71 42.12 -2.47
N ALA A 60 -33.75 40.99 -1.77
CA ALA A 60 -34.94 40.45 -1.13
C ALA A 60 -34.62 40.22 0.35
N ASN A 61 -35.23 41.00 1.24
CA ASN A 61 -35.02 41.00 2.70
C ASN A 61 -35.52 39.68 3.36
N SER A 62 -35.03 38.53 2.89
CA SER A 62 -35.46 37.18 3.23
C SER A 62 -34.23 36.30 3.51
N ASN A 63 -34.28 35.56 4.62
CA ASN A 63 -33.29 34.51 4.90
C ASN A 63 -33.23 33.50 3.74
N LEU A 64 -32.03 33.03 3.39
CA LEU A 64 -31.88 31.91 2.46
C LEU A 64 -32.71 30.74 2.97
N LYS A 65 -33.60 30.22 2.13
CA LYS A 65 -34.39 29.04 2.49
C LYS A 65 -33.42 27.85 2.55
N SER A 66 -33.25 27.30 3.74
CA SER A 66 -32.56 26.04 3.97
C SER A 66 -33.54 24.97 4.44
N VAL A 67 -33.19 23.71 4.16
CA VAL A 67 -33.91 22.52 4.64
C VAL A 67 -32.95 21.78 5.57
N GLN A 68 -33.42 21.29 6.70
CA GLN A 68 -32.62 20.41 7.56
C GLN A 68 -32.56 19.01 6.91
N LYS A 69 -31.34 18.51 6.66
CA LYS A 69 -31.12 17.15 6.12
C LYS A 69 -31.37 16.09 7.20
N ILE A 70 -31.01 16.41 8.46
CA ILE A 70 -31.20 15.53 9.62
C ILE A 70 -32.09 16.24 10.65
N GLU A 71 -33.20 15.62 11.02
CA GLU A 71 -34.13 16.16 12.01
C GLU A 71 -33.43 16.34 13.37
N GLY A 72 -33.46 17.56 13.91
CA GLY A 72 -32.85 17.90 15.19
C GLY A 72 -31.35 18.23 15.15
N ASP A 73 -30.71 18.22 13.98
CA ASP A 73 -29.34 18.71 13.81
C ASP A 73 -29.32 20.05 13.07
N GLU A 74 -29.20 21.14 13.84
CA GLU A 74 -29.16 22.51 13.29
C GLU A 74 -27.97 22.77 12.35
N ARG A 75 -26.94 21.90 12.38
CA ARG A 75 -25.75 22.03 11.52
C ARG A 75 -25.91 21.31 10.18
N SER A 76 -26.88 20.40 10.06
CA SER A 76 -27.10 19.61 8.86
C SER A 76 -28.17 20.27 8.00
N VAL A 77 -27.75 21.26 7.20
CA VAL A 77 -28.63 22.07 6.37
C VAL A 77 -28.23 21.99 4.90
N VAL A 78 -29.22 22.10 4.00
CA VAL A 78 -29.04 22.21 2.55
C VAL A 78 -29.77 23.43 2.02
N THR A 79 -29.23 24.09 1.00
CA THR A 79 -29.91 25.15 0.26
C THR A 79 -30.05 24.79 -1.22
N GLN A 80 -30.82 25.59 -1.97
CA GLN A 80 -30.89 25.41 -3.43
C GLN A 80 -29.55 25.70 -4.11
N ALA A 81 -28.66 26.48 -3.49
CA ALA A 81 -27.34 26.74 -4.05
C ALA A 81 -26.48 25.47 -4.07
N ASP A 82 -26.53 24.64 -3.02
CA ASP A 82 -25.82 23.35 -2.93
C ASP A 82 -26.30 22.41 -4.04
N VAL A 83 -27.62 22.25 -4.17
CA VAL A 83 -28.25 21.37 -5.18
C VAL A 83 -27.92 21.80 -6.61
N ASP A 84 -28.02 23.10 -6.91
CA ASP A 84 -27.76 23.61 -8.25
C ASP A 84 -26.25 23.57 -8.59
N ALA A 85 -25.38 23.81 -7.61
CA ALA A 85 -23.93 23.69 -7.78
C ALA A 85 -23.52 22.24 -8.06
N GLN A 86 -24.03 21.26 -7.28
CA GLN A 86 -23.79 19.84 -7.54
C GLN A 86 -24.25 19.43 -8.92
N LYS A 87 -25.46 19.87 -9.32
CA LYS A 87 -26.00 19.56 -10.64
C LYS A 87 -25.06 20.01 -11.75
N ILE A 88 -24.55 21.24 -11.68
CA ILE A 88 -23.59 21.77 -12.68
C ILE A 88 -22.33 20.91 -12.74
N LEU A 89 -21.77 20.54 -11.59
CA LEU A 89 -20.54 19.75 -11.51
C LEU A 89 -20.77 18.34 -12.12
N VAL A 90 -21.78 17.63 -11.63
CA VAL A 90 -22.09 16.26 -12.01
C VAL A 90 -22.49 16.16 -13.50
N GLU A 91 -23.34 17.06 -13.99
CA GLU A 91 -23.73 17.06 -15.41
C GLU A 91 -22.54 17.36 -16.33
N SER A 92 -21.69 18.33 -15.96
CA SER A 92 -20.50 18.67 -16.77
C SER A 92 -19.48 17.52 -16.80
N ILE A 93 -19.23 16.87 -15.66
CA ILE A 93 -18.30 15.73 -15.58
C ILE A 93 -18.84 14.57 -16.41
N ASN A 94 -20.12 14.20 -16.25
CA ASN A 94 -20.71 13.09 -17.01
C ASN A 94 -20.78 13.36 -18.51
N GLU A 95 -20.93 14.62 -18.94
CA GLU A 95 -20.91 14.99 -20.36
C GLU A 95 -19.52 14.79 -20.99
N LYS A 96 -18.45 15.14 -20.27
CA LYS A 96 -17.07 15.07 -20.80
C LYS A 96 -16.37 13.73 -20.53
N TYR A 97 -16.61 13.14 -19.35
CA TYR A 97 -15.95 11.93 -18.83
C TYR A 97 -17.00 10.94 -18.30
N PRO A 98 -17.78 10.30 -19.20
CA PRO A 98 -18.96 9.51 -18.83
C PRO A 98 -18.66 8.23 -18.06
N HIS A 99 -17.40 7.80 -17.98
CA HIS A 99 -16.99 6.57 -17.30
C HIS A 99 -16.34 6.81 -15.93
N ILE A 100 -16.14 8.08 -15.53
CA ILE A 100 -15.61 8.40 -14.20
C ILE A 100 -16.70 8.21 -13.15
N ASN A 101 -16.35 7.56 -12.04
CA ASN A 101 -17.26 7.39 -10.92
C ASN A 101 -17.34 8.68 -10.09
N ILE A 102 -18.52 9.01 -9.57
CA ILE A 102 -18.75 10.23 -8.77
C ILE A 102 -19.49 9.86 -7.48
N ILE A 103 -19.03 10.42 -6.36
CA ILE A 103 -19.74 10.46 -5.07
C ILE A 103 -19.91 11.93 -4.69
N ALA A 104 -21.14 12.41 -4.64
CA ALA A 104 -21.44 13.80 -4.32
C ALA A 104 -22.37 13.89 -3.08
N GLU A 105 -22.16 14.90 -2.25
CA GLU A 105 -22.85 15.04 -0.95
C GLU A 105 -24.39 15.00 -1.06
N GLU A 106 -24.97 15.69 -2.03
CA GLU A 106 -26.43 15.88 -2.12
C GLU A 106 -27.16 14.72 -2.82
N ASP A 107 -26.46 13.63 -3.15
CA ASP A 107 -27.07 12.49 -3.84
C ASP A 107 -27.98 11.68 -2.90
N THR A 108 -29.25 11.57 -3.26
CA THR A 108 -30.22 10.72 -2.54
C THR A 108 -30.19 9.30 -3.09
N GLY A 109 -29.32 8.44 -2.56
CA GLY A 109 -29.32 7.01 -2.88
C GLY A 109 -27.96 6.46 -3.27
N TYR A 110 -27.03 6.49 -2.32
CA TYR A 110 -25.69 5.93 -2.47
C TYR A 110 -25.73 4.49 -3.02
N LYS A 111 -24.98 4.28 -4.09
CA LYS A 111 -24.58 2.96 -4.58
C LYS A 111 -23.08 2.97 -4.68
N ARG A 112 -22.43 1.97 -4.07
CA ARG A 112 -20.98 1.84 -4.17
C ARG A 112 -20.58 1.76 -5.65
N PRO A 113 -19.68 2.63 -6.13
CA PRO A 113 -19.20 2.55 -7.50
C PRO A 113 -18.42 1.25 -7.77
N THR A 114 -18.54 0.70 -8.97
CA THR A 114 -17.70 -0.41 -9.43
C THR A 114 -16.45 0.19 -10.08
N LEU A 115 -15.32 0.10 -9.39
CA LEU A 115 -14.04 0.60 -9.90
C LEU A 115 -13.31 -0.54 -10.61
N ALA A 116 -12.72 -0.24 -11.78
CA ALA A 116 -11.79 -1.17 -12.40
C ALA A 116 -10.56 -1.36 -11.49
N SER A 117 -9.94 -2.55 -11.53
CA SER A 117 -8.69 -2.80 -10.80
C SER A 117 -7.66 -1.72 -11.13
N PRO A 118 -6.82 -1.32 -10.16
CA PRO A 118 -5.73 -0.40 -10.44
C PRO A 118 -4.94 -0.95 -11.64
N THR A 119 -4.74 -0.12 -12.65
CA THR A 119 -3.67 -0.37 -13.60
C THR A 119 -2.39 0.11 -12.93
N ASP A 120 -1.49 -0.81 -12.60
CA ASP A 120 -0.20 -0.56 -11.96
C ASP A 120 0.45 0.70 -12.55
N SER A 121 0.38 1.81 -11.81
CA SER A 121 1.04 3.05 -12.17
C SER A 121 1.04 4.03 -11.00
N SER A 122 2.05 3.95 -10.13
CA SER A 122 2.33 5.02 -9.16
C SER A 122 2.98 6.26 -9.79
N SER A 123 2.95 6.40 -11.12
CA SER A 123 3.42 7.60 -11.84
C SER A 123 2.69 7.84 -13.19
N SER A 124 1.48 7.32 -13.42
CA SER A 124 0.77 7.65 -14.65
C SER A 124 0.16 9.05 -14.57
N THR A 125 0.45 9.90 -15.55
CA THR A 125 -0.35 11.12 -15.79
C THR A 125 -1.64 10.79 -16.56
N VAL A 126 -1.89 9.52 -16.89
CA VAL A 126 -2.98 9.06 -17.75
C VAL A 126 -3.67 7.86 -17.10
N TYR A 127 -4.98 7.99 -16.86
CA TYR A 127 -5.79 7.00 -16.15
C TYR A 127 -6.95 6.52 -17.02
N PHE A 128 -7.37 5.27 -16.84
CA PHE A 128 -8.67 4.84 -17.33
C PHE A 128 -9.77 5.55 -16.55
N GLN A 129 -10.79 6.10 -17.22
CA GLN A 129 -11.87 6.81 -16.54
C GLN A 129 -12.55 5.93 -15.49
N SER A 130 -12.77 4.64 -15.77
CA SER A 130 -13.41 3.71 -14.83
C SER A 130 -12.57 3.36 -13.58
N SER A 131 -11.27 3.69 -13.59
CA SER A 131 -10.38 3.54 -12.44
C SER A 131 -10.38 4.76 -11.51
N LEU A 132 -10.99 5.86 -11.95
CA LEU A 132 -11.06 7.11 -11.20
C LEU A 132 -12.37 7.24 -10.43
N LEU A 133 -12.25 7.94 -9.31
CA LEU A 133 -13.37 8.35 -8.48
C LEU A 133 -13.25 9.82 -8.11
N ILE A 134 -14.34 10.55 -8.24
CA ILE A 134 -14.44 11.97 -7.87
C ILE A 134 -15.38 12.11 -6.67
N TYR A 135 -14.87 12.73 -5.61
CA TYR A 135 -15.64 13.15 -4.45
C TYR A 135 -16.01 14.63 -4.57
N ILE A 136 -17.28 14.98 -4.37
CA ILE A 136 -17.78 16.34 -4.55
C ILE A 136 -18.53 16.79 -3.29
N ASP A 137 -18.04 17.88 -2.70
CA ASP A 137 -18.84 18.76 -1.85
C ASP A 137 -19.13 20.05 -2.64
N PRO A 138 -20.38 20.26 -3.08
CA PRO A 138 -20.71 21.42 -3.90
C PRO A 138 -20.62 22.73 -3.13
N LEU A 139 -20.77 22.70 -1.79
CA LEU A 139 -20.79 23.87 -0.91
C LEU A 139 -20.47 23.43 0.53
N ASP A 140 -19.18 23.27 0.83
CA ASP A 140 -18.70 23.04 2.19
C ASP A 140 -18.97 24.29 3.03
N GLY A 141 -19.53 24.09 4.22
CA GLY A 141 -19.90 25.18 5.11
C GLY A 141 -21.29 25.76 4.83
N THR A 142 -22.27 24.96 4.40
CA THR A 142 -23.66 25.41 4.18
C THR A 142 -24.25 26.17 5.36
N LEU A 143 -23.97 25.76 6.60
CA LEU A 143 -24.39 26.51 7.79
C LEU A 143 -23.79 27.93 7.80
N GLU A 144 -22.48 28.06 7.57
CA GLU A 144 -21.79 29.34 7.49
C GLU A 144 -22.37 30.22 6.38
N TYR A 145 -22.69 29.63 5.23
CA TYR A 145 -23.36 30.32 4.12
C TYR A 145 -24.71 30.91 4.53
N THR A 146 -25.55 30.13 5.24
CA THR A 146 -26.85 30.61 5.73
C THR A 146 -26.72 31.72 6.76
N LEU A 147 -25.70 31.63 7.63
CA LEU A 147 -25.37 32.63 8.65
C LEU A 147 -24.75 33.91 8.06
N GLY A 148 -24.32 33.87 6.78
CA GLY A 148 -23.69 35.00 6.10
C GLY A 148 -22.16 35.06 6.29
N ASN A 149 -21.55 34.05 6.87
CA ASN A 149 -20.10 33.91 7.04
C ASN A 149 -19.47 33.36 5.74
N ILE A 150 -19.66 34.10 4.65
CA ILE A 150 -19.35 33.66 3.28
C ILE A 150 -17.88 33.35 3.02
N SER A 151 -16.96 33.88 3.83
CA SER A 151 -15.53 33.59 3.75
C SER A 151 -15.18 32.16 4.21
N ASN A 152 -16.12 31.45 4.81
CA ASN A 152 -15.91 30.09 5.33
C ASN A 152 -16.45 29.00 4.38
N VAL A 153 -16.88 29.38 3.17
CA VAL A 153 -17.56 28.50 2.20
C VAL A 153 -16.61 28.15 1.07
N LEU A 154 -16.53 26.86 0.72
CA LEU A 154 -15.75 26.35 -0.41
C LEU A 154 -16.56 25.35 -1.23
N CYS A 155 -16.19 25.15 -2.50
CA CYS A 155 -16.54 23.96 -3.28
C CYS A 155 -15.32 23.05 -3.32
N LEU A 156 -15.50 21.76 -2.99
CA LEU A 156 -14.44 20.77 -2.87
C LEU A 156 -14.64 19.68 -3.91
N ILE A 157 -13.60 19.40 -4.68
CA ILE A 157 -13.58 18.31 -5.67
C ILE A 157 -12.30 17.52 -5.49
N GLY A 158 -12.38 16.31 -4.94
CA GLY A 158 -11.24 15.40 -4.77
C GLY A 158 -11.22 14.31 -5.82
N VAL A 159 -10.04 13.94 -6.32
CA VAL A 159 -9.87 12.86 -7.31
C VAL A 159 -9.00 11.78 -6.72
N THR A 160 -9.48 10.54 -6.77
CA THR A 160 -8.75 9.36 -6.28
C THR A 160 -8.66 8.28 -7.35
N SER A 161 -7.59 7.47 -7.26
CA SER A 161 -7.51 6.18 -7.94
C SER A 161 -8.35 5.11 -7.24
N SER A 162 -8.46 3.93 -7.85
CA SER A 162 -9.34 2.85 -7.40
C SER A 162 -8.93 2.20 -6.07
N ASP A 163 -7.66 2.36 -5.68
CA ASP A 163 -7.10 1.98 -4.37
C ASP A 163 -7.39 3.01 -3.26
N GLY A 164 -7.99 4.16 -3.59
CA GLY A 164 -8.26 5.24 -2.65
C GLY A 164 -7.11 6.23 -2.48
N THR A 165 -6.05 6.16 -3.28
CA THR A 165 -4.98 7.17 -3.27
C THR A 165 -5.50 8.48 -3.85
N VAL A 166 -5.34 9.59 -3.11
CA VAL A 166 -5.69 10.94 -3.58
C VAL A 166 -4.63 11.41 -4.58
N ILE A 167 -5.03 11.63 -5.83
CA ILE A 167 -4.14 12.03 -6.93
C ILE A 167 -4.36 13.47 -7.40
N GLY A 168 -5.44 14.12 -6.97
CA GLY A 168 -5.68 15.53 -7.24
C GLY A 168 -6.83 16.12 -6.41
N GLY A 169 -6.87 17.45 -6.33
CA GLY A 169 -7.91 18.16 -5.58
C GLY A 169 -8.12 19.60 -6.07
N VAL A 170 -9.36 20.09 -5.98
CA VAL A 170 -9.74 21.49 -6.18
C VAL A 170 -10.44 21.99 -4.91
N MET A 171 -9.91 23.06 -4.34
CA MET A 171 -10.52 23.81 -3.23
C MET A 171 -10.87 25.20 -3.73
N ARG A 172 -12.12 25.41 -4.17
CA ARG A 172 -12.55 26.70 -4.72
C ARG A 172 -13.36 27.51 -3.71
N ALA A 173 -12.84 28.67 -3.30
CA ALA A 173 -13.58 29.61 -2.48
C ALA A 173 -14.33 30.62 -3.38
N PRO A 174 -15.66 30.77 -3.26
CA PRO A 174 -16.38 31.83 -3.98
C PRO A 174 -15.97 33.24 -3.53
N PHE A 175 -15.41 33.37 -2.31
CA PHE A 175 -15.07 34.65 -1.67
C PHE A 175 -13.66 34.65 -1.05
N GLY A 176 -12.70 33.96 -1.67
CA GLY A 176 -11.35 33.85 -1.13
C GLY A 176 -10.35 33.21 -2.10
N ARG A 177 -9.24 32.72 -1.56
CA ARG A 177 -8.20 32.03 -2.33
C ARG A 177 -8.66 30.64 -2.74
N SER A 178 -8.34 30.26 -3.97
CA SER A 178 -8.69 28.96 -4.53
C SER A 178 -7.42 28.19 -4.86
N PHE A 179 -7.41 26.90 -4.56
CA PHE A 179 -6.25 26.04 -4.73
C PHE A 179 -6.58 24.83 -5.60
N ILE A 180 -5.59 24.38 -6.35
CA ILE A 180 -5.66 23.19 -7.18
C ILE A 180 -4.37 22.39 -6.99
N ALA A 181 -4.49 21.08 -6.80
CA ALA A 181 -3.39 20.17 -6.56
C ALA A 181 -3.41 19.01 -7.56
N TYR A 182 -2.27 18.73 -8.16
CA TYR A 182 -2.05 17.56 -9.03
C TYR A 182 -0.56 17.38 -9.31
N GLY A 183 -0.15 16.15 -9.62
CA GLY A 183 1.25 15.84 -9.94
C GLY A 183 2.22 16.20 -8.80
N GLY A 184 1.79 16.05 -7.55
CA GLY A 184 2.56 16.36 -6.34
C GLY A 184 2.72 17.85 -6.02
N ASN A 185 2.17 18.75 -6.85
CA ASN A 185 2.33 20.21 -6.68
C ASN A 185 1.02 20.88 -6.30
N LEU A 186 1.11 21.99 -5.55
CA LEU A 186 0.00 22.88 -5.24
C LEU A 186 0.11 24.18 -6.04
N TYR A 187 -1.01 24.59 -6.61
CA TYR A 187 -1.13 25.85 -7.32
C TYR A 187 -2.28 26.68 -6.73
N GLU A 188 -2.17 28.00 -6.86
CA GLU A 188 -3.24 28.94 -6.59
C GLU A 188 -3.90 29.37 -7.91
N ASP A 189 -5.24 29.40 -7.91
CA ASP A 189 -6.01 30.00 -9.00
C ASP A 189 -6.34 31.46 -8.66
N ILE A 190 -5.73 32.37 -9.41
CA ILE A 190 -5.94 33.80 -9.32
C ILE A 190 -6.69 34.23 -10.60
N ASP A 191 -8.00 34.42 -10.47
CA ASP A 191 -8.89 34.85 -11.56
C ASP A 191 -8.80 33.97 -12.83
N GLY A 192 -8.67 32.66 -12.65
CA GLY A 192 -8.55 31.67 -13.73
C GLY A 192 -7.12 31.45 -14.23
N MET A 193 -6.13 32.14 -13.66
CA MET A 193 -4.71 31.89 -13.91
C MET A 193 -4.15 31.02 -12.79
N ILE A 194 -3.54 29.89 -13.17
CA ILE A 194 -2.93 28.96 -12.23
C ILE A 194 -1.45 29.32 -12.07
N VAL A 195 -1.02 29.53 -10.83
CA VAL A 195 0.36 29.86 -10.47
C VAL A 195 0.85 28.92 -9.38
N ASP A 196 2.14 28.58 -9.40
CA ASP A 196 2.76 27.79 -8.34
C ASP A 196 2.53 28.46 -6.98
N TYR A 197 2.08 27.68 -6.01
CA TYR A 197 1.86 28.19 -4.67
C TYR A 197 2.96 27.70 -3.73
N HIS A 198 3.66 28.66 -3.14
CA HIS A 198 4.57 28.41 -2.03
C HIS A 198 3.99 29.02 -0.76
N ARG A 199 4.00 28.24 0.32
CA ARG A 199 3.60 28.72 1.64
C ARG A 199 4.73 29.57 2.21
N GLU A 200 4.39 30.74 2.74
CA GLU A 200 5.35 31.56 3.49
C GLU A 200 5.80 30.82 4.77
N GLU A 201 7.10 30.85 5.04
CA GLU A 201 7.64 30.35 6.30
C GLU A 201 7.16 31.19 7.48
N LYS A 202 6.95 30.53 8.61
CA LYS A 202 6.41 31.16 9.82
C LYS A 202 7.45 31.08 10.92
N GLU A 203 7.71 32.21 11.58
CA GLU A 203 8.56 32.26 12.77
C GLU A 203 8.02 31.33 13.88
N GLU A 204 8.95 30.74 14.64
CA GLU A 204 8.59 29.90 15.79
C GLU A 204 7.73 30.65 16.79
N GLY A 205 6.66 30.01 17.24
CA GLY A 205 5.68 30.61 18.15
C GLY A 205 4.70 29.58 18.67
N ARG A 206 3.69 30.05 19.39
CA ARG A 206 2.63 29.15 19.88
C ARG A 206 1.88 28.51 18.72
N LEU A 207 1.59 27.21 18.87
CA LEU A 207 0.76 26.47 17.93
C LEU A 207 -0.64 27.09 17.87
N ARG A 208 -1.09 27.43 16.66
CA ARG A 208 -2.44 27.91 16.41
C ARG A 208 -3.29 26.78 15.82
N VAL A 209 -4.42 26.50 16.45
CA VAL A 209 -5.33 25.41 16.07
C VAL A 209 -6.65 26.01 15.60
N CYS A 210 -7.14 25.58 14.44
CA CYS A 210 -8.54 25.80 14.05
C CYS A 210 -9.34 24.52 14.23
N ALA A 211 -10.52 24.60 14.85
CA ALA A 211 -11.26 23.41 15.24
C ALA A 211 -12.77 23.51 15.02
N SER A 212 -13.40 22.35 14.83
CA SER A 212 -14.86 22.21 14.88
C SER A 212 -15.41 22.46 16.30
N GLY A 213 -16.50 23.21 16.44
CA GLY A 213 -17.15 23.52 17.72
C GLY A 213 -18.00 22.38 18.31
N SER A 214 -17.56 21.14 18.18
CA SER A 214 -18.29 19.95 18.67
C SER A 214 -17.80 19.55 20.07
N GLU A 215 -18.72 19.22 20.98
CA GLU A 215 -18.33 18.63 22.29
C GLU A 215 -17.56 17.31 22.13
N ARG A 216 -17.69 16.63 20.97
CA ARG A 216 -16.97 15.38 20.69
C ARG A 216 -15.46 15.56 20.55
N VAL A 217 -14.99 16.71 20.08
CA VAL A 217 -13.56 16.98 19.91
C VAL A 217 -12.96 17.70 21.11
N ARG A 218 -13.80 18.09 22.08
CA ARG A 218 -13.38 18.85 23.25
C ARG A 218 -12.22 18.21 24.02
N PRO A 219 -12.18 16.89 24.28
CA PRO A 219 -11.04 16.28 24.96
C PRO A 219 -9.71 16.52 24.22
N ILE A 220 -9.72 16.41 22.90
CA ILE A 220 -8.55 16.66 22.04
C ILE A 220 -8.13 18.13 22.12
N LEU A 221 -9.09 19.05 22.06
CA LEU A 221 -8.81 20.48 22.15
C LEU A 221 -8.26 20.87 23.53
N ASP A 222 -8.73 20.23 24.60
CA ASP A 222 -8.24 20.48 25.95
C ASP A 222 -6.78 20.02 26.09
N ARG A 223 -6.40 18.88 25.51
CA ARG A 223 -5.00 18.42 25.44
C ARG A 223 -4.09 19.38 24.68
N LEU A 224 -4.54 19.89 23.53
CA LEU A 224 -3.79 20.89 22.77
C LEU A 224 -3.61 22.20 23.55
N ARG A 225 -4.63 22.64 24.31
CA ARG A 225 -4.52 23.81 25.21
C ARG A 225 -3.54 23.59 26.34
N GLU A 226 -3.54 22.40 26.94
CA GLU A 226 -2.56 22.01 27.97
C GLU A 226 -1.13 22.05 27.42
N GLY A 227 -0.94 21.67 26.16
CA GLY A 227 0.31 21.83 25.40
C GLY A 227 0.66 23.27 25.00
N GLY A 228 -0.16 24.26 25.38
CA GLY A 228 0.09 25.69 25.12
C GLY A 228 -0.43 26.22 23.77
N ALA A 229 -1.25 25.44 23.06
CA ALA A 229 -1.82 25.86 21.79
C ALA A 229 -2.97 26.88 21.94
N GLU A 230 -3.06 27.82 21.01
CA GLU A 230 -4.16 28.78 20.88
C GLU A 230 -5.22 28.23 19.93
N ILE A 231 -6.47 28.11 20.39
CA ILE A 231 -7.53 27.40 19.66
C ILE A 231 -8.68 28.33 19.28
N ASP A 232 -8.97 28.40 17.98
CA ASP A 232 -10.13 29.09 17.42
C ASP A 232 -11.16 28.09 16.87
N ILE A 233 -12.45 28.35 17.12
CA ILE A 233 -13.54 27.57 16.52
C ILE A 233 -13.89 28.14 15.15
N VAL A 234 -13.78 27.32 14.11
CA VAL A 234 -13.95 27.72 12.71
C VAL A 234 -14.84 26.73 11.96
N GLY A 235 -15.84 27.26 11.24
CA GLY A 235 -16.75 26.49 10.38
C GLY A 235 -16.15 26.19 8.99
N GLY A 236 -16.68 25.16 8.33
CA GLY A 236 -16.21 24.66 7.02
C GLY A 236 -15.00 23.73 7.14
N ALA A 237 -15.07 22.53 6.57
CA ALA A 237 -13.96 21.59 6.50
C ALA A 237 -12.82 22.13 5.62
N GLY A 238 -13.16 22.53 4.40
CA GLY A 238 -12.28 23.18 3.43
C GLY A 238 -11.68 24.47 3.95
N ASN A 239 -12.45 25.30 4.66
CA ASN A 239 -11.94 26.56 5.23
C ASN A 239 -10.85 26.31 6.28
N LYS A 240 -10.99 25.30 7.14
CA LYS A 240 -9.94 24.96 8.12
C LYS A 240 -8.62 24.65 7.43
N ILE A 241 -8.63 23.82 6.39
CA ILE A 241 -7.42 23.44 5.64
C ILE A 241 -6.89 24.58 4.79
N SER A 242 -7.76 25.35 4.15
CA SER A 242 -7.37 26.56 3.41
C SER A 242 -6.56 27.50 4.29
N ARG A 243 -6.92 27.65 5.57
CA ARG A 243 -6.17 28.48 6.52
C ARG A 243 -4.85 27.85 7.01
N VAL A 244 -4.71 26.52 6.99
CA VAL A 244 -3.43 25.83 7.26
C VAL A 244 -2.48 26.02 6.07
N ILE A 245 -3.00 25.84 4.84
CA ILE A 245 -2.29 26.09 3.57
C ILE A 245 -1.77 27.54 3.52
N GLN A 246 -2.60 28.51 3.91
CA GLN A 246 -2.26 29.93 3.99
C GLN A 246 -1.40 30.31 5.20
N GLY A 247 -1.04 29.37 6.07
CA GLY A 247 -0.19 29.60 7.23
C GLY A 247 -0.82 30.36 8.41
N THR A 248 -2.13 30.56 8.39
CA THR A 248 -2.86 31.21 9.50
C THR A 248 -2.92 30.30 10.74
N TYR A 249 -3.06 28.98 10.52
CA TYR A 249 -3.06 27.95 11.56
C TYR A 249 -2.00 26.88 11.28
N ASP A 250 -1.57 26.20 12.34
CA ASP A 250 -0.61 25.10 12.30
C ASP A 250 -1.30 23.74 12.31
N ILE A 251 -2.48 23.66 12.95
CA ILE A 251 -3.24 22.41 13.14
C ILE A 251 -4.72 22.66 12.83
N ALA A 252 -5.37 21.73 12.14
CA ALA A 252 -6.81 21.70 11.93
C ALA A 252 -7.43 20.44 12.58
N VAL A 253 -8.45 20.61 13.42
CA VAL A 253 -9.17 19.51 14.08
C VAL A 253 -10.63 19.48 13.64
N PHE A 254 -11.06 18.36 13.09
CA PHE A 254 -12.40 18.15 12.55
C PHE A 254 -13.24 17.32 13.51
N ASN A 255 -14.55 17.23 13.25
CA ASN A 255 -15.40 16.34 14.03
C ASN A 255 -15.52 14.97 13.34
N ASP A 256 -16.10 14.00 14.04
CA ASP A 256 -16.33 12.62 13.58
C ASP A 256 -17.52 12.46 12.60
N ARG A 257 -18.02 13.58 12.05
CA ARG A 257 -19.05 13.61 11.01
C ARG A 257 -18.56 14.24 9.70
N THR A 258 -17.28 14.55 9.62
CA THR A 258 -16.63 14.96 8.38
C THR A 258 -16.59 13.78 7.43
N SER A 259 -17.02 13.98 6.19
CA SER A 259 -17.17 12.94 5.18
C SER A 259 -15.97 12.86 4.23
N LEU A 260 -15.95 11.84 3.35
CA LEU A 260 -14.90 11.67 2.35
C LEU A 260 -14.86 12.86 1.37
N TRP A 261 -16.01 13.44 1.01
CA TRP A 261 -16.08 14.64 0.16
C TRP A 261 -15.48 15.90 0.79
N ASP A 262 -15.47 16.00 2.12
CA ASP A 262 -14.79 17.09 2.84
C ASP A 262 -13.25 16.95 2.81
N THR A 263 -12.76 15.72 2.73
CA THR A 263 -11.35 15.37 3.00
C THR A 263 -10.56 15.07 1.74
N ALA A 264 -11.16 14.48 0.70
CA ALA A 264 -10.44 14.10 -0.51
C ALA A 264 -9.73 15.30 -1.19
N ALA A 265 -10.43 16.42 -1.39
CA ALA A 265 -9.81 17.61 -2.00
C ALA A 265 -8.79 18.29 -1.08
N THR A 266 -9.09 18.32 0.21
CA THR A 266 -8.30 19.06 1.20
C THR A 266 -7.03 18.33 1.58
N GLU A 267 -7.07 17.00 1.64
CA GLU A 267 -5.90 16.12 1.79
C GLU A 267 -4.96 16.27 0.60
N GLY A 268 -5.46 16.19 -0.63
CA GLY A 268 -4.64 16.35 -1.83
C GLY A 268 -3.91 17.70 -1.88
N CYS A 269 -4.61 18.78 -1.52
CA CYS A 269 -4.00 20.11 -1.48
C CYS A 269 -2.97 20.27 -0.36
N LEU A 270 -3.26 19.77 0.85
CA LEU A 270 -2.34 19.87 1.97
C LEU A 270 -1.08 19.02 1.77
N ARG A 271 -1.25 17.78 1.28
CA ARG A 271 -0.14 16.85 1.03
C ARG A 271 0.82 17.37 -0.04
N SER A 272 0.31 18.08 -1.05
CA SER A 272 1.13 18.70 -2.10
C SER A 272 2.05 19.82 -1.57
N LEU A 273 1.87 20.25 -0.31
CA LEU A 273 2.80 21.15 0.37
C LEU A 273 3.70 20.43 1.39
N GLY A 274 3.58 19.11 1.54
CA GLY A 274 4.26 18.34 2.59
C GLY A 274 3.56 18.38 3.94
N GLY A 275 2.28 18.76 4.00
CA GLY A 275 1.47 18.66 5.22
C GLY A 275 0.87 17.27 5.41
N THR A 276 0.44 16.95 6.64
CA THR A 276 -0.05 15.61 7.01
C THR A 276 -1.50 15.67 7.46
N MET A 277 -2.32 14.68 7.05
CA MET A 277 -3.71 14.52 7.47
C MET A 277 -3.98 13.06 7.83
N THR A 278 -4.50 12.82 9.03
CA THR A 278 -4.76 11.49 9.59
C THR A 278 -6.05 11.49 10.41
N ASP A 279 -6.46 10.31 10.88
CA ASP A 279 -7.42 10.22 11.98
C ASP A 279 -6.78 10.51 13.35
N PHE A 280 -7.57 10.55 14.43
CA PHE A 280 -7.04 10.83 15.77
C PHE A 280 -6.11 9.75 16.37
N TYR A 281 -5.77 8.73 15.59
CA TYR A 281 -4.85 7.66 15.97
C TYR A 281 -3.65 7.56 15.03
N GLY A 282 -3.43 8.56 14.17
CA GLY A 282 -2.30 8.62 13.25
C GLY A 282 -2.47 7.73 12.02
N SER A 283 -3.62 7.07 11.86
CA SER A 283 -3.86 6.26 10.65
C SER A 283 -4.20 7.17 9.47
N PRO A 284 -3.69 6.88 8.25
CA PRO A 284 -4.13 7.56 7.03
C PRO A 284 -5.64 7.46 6.84
N LEU A 285 -6.24 8.49 6.23
CA LEU A 285 -7.64 8.45 5.84
C LEU A 285 -7.83 7.48 4.68
N SER A 286 -8.97 6.77 4.67
CA SER A 286 -9.32 5.83 3.59
C SER A 286 -10.32 6.49 2.64
N MET A 287 -9.91 6.80 1.42
CA MET A 287 -10.81 7.29 0.36
C MET A 287 -11.37 6.17 -0.52
N VAL A 288 -11.32 4.91 -0.06
CA VAL A 288 -12.01 3.82 -0.74
C VAL A 288 -13.51 3.90 -0.44
N PRO A 289 -14.39 3.86 -1.46
CA PRO A 289 -15.83 3.85 -1.24
C PRO A 289 -16.26 2.70 -0.31
N PRO A 290 -17.00 2.98 0.76
CA PRO A 290 -17.53 1.97 1.66
C PRO A 290 -18.68 1.19 1.02
N VAL A 291 -19.06 0.05 1.60
CA VAL A 291 -20.25 -0.71 1.14
C VAL A 291 -21.55 0.04 1.46
N ASN A 292 -21.57 0.78 2.57
CA ASN A 292 -22.76 1.43 3.11
C ASN A 292 -22.55 2.95 3.14
N VAL A 293 -23.64 3.71 2.99
CA VAL A 293 -23.62 5.19 3.04
C VAL A 293 -23.04 5.73 4.35
N ASP A 294 -23.25 5.04 5.47
CA ASP A 294 -22.68 5.44 6.76
C ASP A 294 -21.15 5.48 6.70
N GLY A 295 -20.51 4.59 5.94
CA GLY A 295 -19.06 4.54 5.81
C GLY A 295 -18.43 5.71 5.06
N LEU A 296 -19.22 6.65 4.52
CA LEU A 296 -18.71 7.85 3.85
C LEU A 296 -18.23 8.91 4.86
N VAL A 297 -18.34 8.60 6.16
CA VAL A 297 -17.97 9.46 7.28
C VAL A 297 -16.66 9.02 7.91
N ASN A 298 -15.79 9.98 8.22
CA ASN A 298 -14.54 9.80 8.96
C ASN A 298 -14.81 9.64 10.48
N PHE A 299 -15.35 8.48 10.87
CA PHE A 299 -15.78 8.20 12.26
C PHE A 299 -14.67 8.19 13.32
N ARG A 300 -13.40 8.13 12.89
CA ARG A 300 -12.23 8.22 13.77
C ARG A 300 -11.73 9.66 13.95
N GLY A 301 -12.48 10.62 13.40
CA GLY A 301 -12.11 12.03 13.36
C GLY A 301 -11.04 12.30 12.30
N VAL A 302 -10.70 13.58 12.15
CA VAL A 302 -9.66 14.04 11.24
C VAL A 302 -8.85 15.11 11.94
N ILE A 303 -7.53 14.99 11.88
CA ILE A 303 -6.57 16.00 12.29
C ILE A 303 -5.57 16.23 11.17
N ALA A 304 -5.20 17.49 10.96
CA ALA A 304 -4.23 17.86 9.94
C ALA A 304 -3.20 18.83 10.52
N THR A 305 -1.94 18.67 10.12
CA THR A 305 -0.82 19.52 10.51
C THR A 305 -0.21 20.19 9.28
N ARG A 306 0.30 21.40 9.48
CA ARG A 306 1.04 22.13 8.44
C ARG A 306 2.31 21.37 8.01
N PRO A 307 2.87 21.68 6.84
CA PRO A 307 4.20 21.21 6.45
C PRO A 307 5.27 21.56 7.50
N GLY A 308 6.20 20.64 7.72
CA GLY A 308 7.32 20.79 8.65
C GLY A 308 6.93 20.89 10.13
N LEU A 309 5.71 20.50 10.51
CA LEU A 309 5.33 20.30 11.90
C LEU A 309 5.35 18.79 12.21
N ASP A 310 6.02 18.40 13.29
CA ASP A 310 6.08 17.02 13.77
C ASP A 310 4.67 16.50 14.08
N HIS A 311 4.14 15.70 13.16
CA HIS A 311 2.78 15.17 13.25
C HIS A 311 2.67 14.16 14.39
N GLU A 312 3.67 13.30 14.58
CA GLU A 312 3.67 12.25 15.61
C GLU A 312 3.68 12.84 17.01
N ALA A 313 4.47 13.90 17.25
CA ALA A 313 4.44 14.62 18.53
C ALA A 313 3.06 15.22 18.84
N ILE A 314 2.33 15.71 17.83
CA ILE A 314 0.94 16.15 17.99
C ILE A 314 0.03 14.96 18.30
N MET A 315 0.21 13.84 17.62
CA MET A 315 -0.55 12.61 17.86
C MET A 315 -0.39 12.11 19.30
N GLU A 316 0.84 12.12 19.83
CA GLU A 316 1.14 11.80 21.22
C GLU A 316 0.47 12.77 22.21
N MET A 317 0.55 14.07 21.93
CA MET A 317 -0.03 15.12 22.77
C MET A 317 -1.54 14.93 22.96
N ILE A 318 -2.26 14.58 21.88
CA ILE A 318 -3.72 14.46 21.91
C ILE A 318 -4.24 13.15 22.50
N GLN A 319 -3.37 12.15 22.73
CA GLN A 319 -3.81 10.88 23.32
C GLN A 319 -4.41 11.12 24.71
N CYS A 320 -5.65 10.66 24.90
CA CYS A 320 -6.37 10.73 26.17
C CYS A 320 -7.33 9.53 26.35
N PRO A 321 -7.67 9.14 27.58
CA PRO A 321 -8.58 8.02 27.85
C PRO A 321 -9.97 8.17 27.20
N GLU A 322 -10.43 9.41 27.03
CA GLU A 322 -11.68 9.73 26.33
C GLU A 322 -11.62 9.36 24.84
N LEU A 323 -10.43 9.42 24.24
CA LEU A 323 -10.18 8.97 22.86
C LEU A 323 -10.27 7.44 22.74
N ASP A 324 -9.87 6.70 23.77
CA ASP A 324 -10.07 5.24 23.81
C ASP A 324 -11.56 4.86 23.87
N ALA A 325 -12.41 5.74 24.42
CA ALA A 325 -13.86 5.55 24.34
C ALA A 325 -14.40 5.73 22.91
N PHE A 326 -13.75 6.56 22.06
CA PHE A 326 -14.03 6.60 20.61
C PHE A 326 -13.60 5.28 19.93
N LYS A 327 -12.44 4.70 20.29
CA LYS A 327 -11.97 3.38 19.76
C LYS A 327 -12.96 2.23 20.03
N SER A 328 -13.69 2.28 21.14
CA SER A 328 -14.59 1.19 21.59
C SER A 328 -16.01 1.26 21.04
N ARG A 329 -16.46 2.45 20.60
CA ARG A 329 -17.82 2.69 20.08
C ARG A 329 -17.91 2.69 18.56
N ASN A 330 -16.82 3.05 17.90
CA ASN A 330 -16.75 3.14 16.44
C ASN A 330 -15.81 2.04 15.94
N SER A 331 -16.42 0.98 15.46
CA SER A 331 -15.80 -0.10 14.73
C SER A 331 -14.89 0.43 13.61
N SER A 332 -13.75 -0.24 13.42
CA SER A 332 -12.68 0.16 12.49
C SER A 332 -13.21 0.52 11.08
N PRO A 333 -12.80 1.66 10.47
CA PRO A 333 -13.17 2.04 9.11
C PRO A 333 -12.57 1.11 8.06
N PHE A 334 -11.55 0.33 8.41
CA PHE A 334 -10.96 -0.68 7.55
C PHE A 334 -11.65 -2.05 7.66
N CYS A 335 -12.66 -2.20 8.54
CA CYS A 335 -13.50 -3.38 8.54
C CYS A 335 -14.58 -3.22 7.47
N THR A 336 -14.37 -3.87 6.34
CA THR A 336 -15.25 -4.01 5.17
C THR A 336 -16.52 -4.83 5.43
N GLY A 337 -16.98 -4.88 6.69
CA GLY A 337 -17.90 -5.84 7.30
C GLY A 337 -19.09 -6.31 6.48
N VAL A 338 -18.86 -7.27 5.58
CA VAL A 338 -19.88 -8.20 5.08
C VAL A 338 -19.20 -9.52 4.72
N MET A 339 -19.67 -10.62 5.32
CA MET A 339 -19.46 -11.98 4.83
C MET A 339 -20.40 -12.23 3.64
N THR A 340 -20.03 -11.78 2.44
CA THR A 340 -20.71 -12.18 1.19
C THR A 340 -19.64 -12.56 0.16
N SER A 341 -19.89 -13.64 -0.58
CA SER A 341 -19.07 -14.13 -1.70
C SER A 341 -19.17 -13.25 -2.96
N GLU A 342 -19.42 -11.95 -2.80
CA GLU A 342 -19.66 -11.02 -3.90
C GLU A 342 -18.61 -9.90 -3.96
N TYR A 343 -17.69 -9.80 -2.99
CA TYR A 343 -16.72 -8.69 -2.91
C TYR A 343 -15.35 -9.12 -2.40
N LEU A 344 -14.31 -8.55 -2.99
CA LEU A 344 -12.90 -8.75 -2.64
C LEU A 344 -12.45 -7.67 -1.61
N GLN A 345 -11.64 -8.06 -0.62
CA GLN A 345 -11.14 -7.18 0.44
C GLN A 345 -9.61 -7.28 0.58
N PRO A 346 -8.91 -6.18 0.90
CA PRO A 346 -7.47 -6.20 1.09
C PRO A 346 -7.07 -7.16 2.21
N THR A 347 -6.34 -8.20 1.87
CA THR A 347 -5.94 -9.24 2.82
C THR A 347 -4.45 -9.20 3.04
N TYR A 348 -4.08 -9.36 4.30
CA TYR A 348 -2.71 -9.36 4.79
C TYR A 348 -2.42 -10.69 5.48
N ILE A 349 -1.19 -11.15 5.35
CA ILE A 349 -0.71 -12.35 6.03
C ILE A 349 0.31 -11.94 7.07
N CYS A 350 0.18 -12.47 8.28
CA CYS A 350 1.24 -12.34 9.27
C CYS A 350 2.29 -13.41 9.01
N MET A 351 3.46 -12.99 8.54
CA MET A 351 4.62 -13.82 8.24
C MET A 351 5.26 -14.41 9.50
N THR A 352 5.23 -13.66 10.59
CA THR A 352 5.72 -14.07 11.91
C THR A 352 4.85 -15.15 12.56
N CYS A 353 3.52 -14.96 12.60
CA CYS A 353 2.62 -15.82 13.38
C CYS A 353 2.14 -17.08 12.65
N SER A 354 2.38 -17.18 11.33
CA SER A 354 1.88 -18.29 10.51
C SER A 354 2.97 -19.29 10.12
N PRO A 355 3.24 -20.34 10.91
CA PRO A 355 3.82 -21.55 10.37
C PRO A 355 2.77 -22.31 9.55
N PRO A 356 3.06 -22.70 8.28
CA PRO A 356 2.14 -23.43 7.39
C PRO A 356 1.53 -24.71 7.98
N SER A 357 2.09 -25.25 9.06
CA SER A 357 1.68 -26.49 9.71
C SER A 357 0.58 -26.34 10.78
N LYS A 358 0.08 -25.13 11.09
CA LYS A 358 -0.90 -24.90 12.18
C LYS A 358 -2.17 -24.13 11.78
N GLY A 359 -2.49 -24.03 10.48
CA GLY A 359 -3.69 -23.32 10.00
C GLY A 359 -3.55 -21.79 10.16
N GLY A 360 -2.64 -21.19 9.37
CA GLY A 360 -2.11 -19.83 9.55
C GLY A 360 -3.13 -18.71 9.77
N ASN A 361 -2.82 -17.77 10.67
CA ASN A 361 -3.65 -16.61 10.99
C ASN A 361 -3.56 -15.56 9.87
N ASN A 362 -4.61 -15.43 9.07
CA ASN A 362 -4.73 -14.38 8.07
C ASN A 362 -5.40 -13.13 8.68
N CYS A 363 -4.90 -11.95 8.32
CA CYS A 363 -5.54 -10.68 8.65
C CYS A 363 -6.31 -10.16 7.45
N PHE A 364 -7.63 -10.29 7.53
CA PHE A 364 -8.54 -9.97 6.42
C PHE A 364 -8.78 -8.48 6.20
N CYS A 365 -8.08 -7.61 6.93
CA CYS A 365 -8.10 -6.17 6.66
C CYS A 365 -6.85 -5.45 7.20
N PRO A 366 -6.53 -4.25 6.66
CA PRO A 366 -5.39 -3.44 7.11
C PRO A 366 -5.39 -3.19 8.62
N ALA A 367 -6.56 -2.91 9.20
CA ALA A 367 -6.67 -2.67 10.64
C ALA A 367 -6.37 -3.91 11.50
N CYS A 368 -6.70 -5.11 11.03
CA CYS A 368 -6.34 -6.33 11.74
C CYS A 368 -4.83 -6.57 11.69
N ALA A 369 -4.20 -6.33 10.53
CA ALA A 369 -2.76 -6.41 10.37
C ALA A 369 -2.06 -5.44 11.33
N VAL A 370 -2.43 -4.16 11.31
CA VAL A 370 -1.81 -3.13 12.17
C VAL A 370 -2.08 -3.38 13.66
N LYS A 371 -3.29 -3.83 14.04
CA LYS A 371 -3.68 -3.92 15.47
C LYS A 371 -3.28 -5.23 16.15
N CYS A 372 -3.38 -6.36 15.46
CA CYS A 372 -3.08 -7.68 16.03
C CYS A 372 -1.64 -8.11 15.81
N HIS A 373 -0.96 -7.45 14.87
CA HIS A 373 0.34 -7.84 14.34
C HIS A 373 1.24 -6.60 14.11
N SER A 374 1.10 -5.53 14.91
CA SER A 374 1.98 -4.34 14.85
C SER A 374 3.45 -4.73 14.97
N GLU A 375 3.76 -5.68 15.85
CA GLU A 375 5.11 -6.21 16.10
C GLU A 375 5.39 -7.48 15.28
N CYS A 376 4.76 -7.63 14.11
CA CYS A 376 4.98 -8.77 13.25
C CYS A 376 5.23 -8.31 11.83
N GLU A 377 5.98 -9.13 11.10
CA GLU A 377 6.08 -8.99 9.67
C GLU A 377 4.70 -9.32 9.05
N VAL A 378 4.06 -8.32 8.45
CA VAL A 378 2.78 -8.45 7.76
C VAL A 378 2.94 -8.09 6.29
N MET A 379 2.33 -8.88 5.41
CA MET A 379 2.44 -8.71 3.97
C MET A 379 1.06 -8.64 3.33
N TYR A 380 0.85 -7.66 2.45
CA TYR A 380 -0.33 -7.59 1.62
C TYR A 380 -0.30 -8.68 0.54
N VAL A 381 -1.38 -9.45 0.40
CA VAL A 381 -1.49 -10.55 -0.58
C VAL A 381 -2.55 -10.33 -1.65
N GLY A 382 -3.13 -9.13 -1.72
CA GLY A 382 -4.17 -8.79 -2.68
C GLY A 382 -5.57 -8.72 -2.09
N ASN A 383 -6.54 -8.47 -2.97
CA ASN A 383 -7.95 -8.38 -2.63
C ASN A 383 -8.61 -9.75 -2.80
N VAL A 384 -9.12 -10.35 -1.71
CA VAL A 384 -9.76 -11.68 -1.75
C VAL A 384 -11.12 -11.68 -1.06
N GLU A 385 -11.98 -12.64 -1.39
CA GLU A 385 -13.25 -12.84 -0.69
C GLU A 385 -12.96 -13.17 0.78
N SER A 386 -13.26 -12.24 1.68
CA SER A 386 -13.01 -12.44 3.11
C SER A 386 -14.08 -11.82 3.99
N GLY A 387 -14.24 -12.40 5.19
CA GLY A 387 -15.38 -12.19 6.06
C GLY A 387 -15.02 -11.71 7.46
N CYS A 388 -14.30 -10.59 7.62
CA CYS A 388 -14.04 -10.04 8.95
C CYS A 388 -15.35 -9.57 9.64
N ASP A 389 -15.59 -10.03 10.88
CA ASP A 389 -16.74 -9.64 11.72
C ASP A 389 -16.37 -8.59 12.79
N CYS A 390 -15.19 -7.99 12.65
CA CYS A 390 -14.56 -7.06 13.61
C CYS A 390 -15.42 -5.83 13.94
N HIS A 391 -16.43 -5.50 13.11
CA HIS A 391 -17.39 -4.42 13.34
C HIS A 391 -18.41 -4.70 14.47
N LEU A 392 -18.73 -5.96 14.76
CA LEU A 392 -19.82 -6.30 15.70
C LEU A 392 -19.41 -6.37 17.17
N LEU A 393 -18.11 -6.51 17.47
CA LEU A 393 -17.66 -7.00 18.78
C LEU A 393 -16.70 -6.08 19.55
N GLY A 394 -16.32 -4.92 18.99
CA GLY A 394 -15.44 -3.94 19.67
C GLY A 394 -14.04 -4.48 20.02
N CYS A 395 -13.70 -5.70 19.61
CA CYS A 395 -12.41 -6.36 19.77
C CYS A 395 -12.23 -7.39 18.65
N CYS A 396 -10.97 -7.66 18.26
CA CYS A 396 -10.63 -8.76 17.35
C CYS A 396 -10.73 -10.09 18.11
N LYS A 397 -11.95 -10.52 18.42
CA LYS A 397 -12.24 -11.84 18.98
C LYS A 397 -13.48 -12.41 18.29
N ILE A 398 -13.27 -13.24 17.28
CA ILE A 398 -14.31 -14.17 16.83
C ILE A 398 -14.53 -15.15 18.00
N ARG A 399 -15.62 -14.96 18.77
CA ARG A 399 -16.04 -16.01 19.72
C ARG A 399 -16.47 -17.22 18.90
N GLU A 400 -16.07 -18.43 19.30
CA GLU A 400 -16.49 -19.74 18.76
C GLU A 400 -18.03 -20.00 18.72
N GLY A 401 -18.86 -18.99 18.99
CA GLY A 401 -20.30 -19.09 19.21
C GLY A 401 -21.20 -18.20 18.33
N SER A 402 -20.71 -17.57 17.25
CA SER A 402 -21.59 -16.85 16.33
C SER A 402 -22.42 -17.82 15.47
N GLU A 403 -23.67 -18.06 15.86
CA GLU A 403 -24.64 -18.87 15.09
C GLU A 403 -24.93 -18.32 13.69
N ARG A 404 -24.72 -17.01 13.48
CA ARG A 404 -24.88 -16.35 12.16
C ARG A 404 -23.72 -16.68 11.22
N ALA A 405 -22.48 -16.61 11.72
CA ALA A 405 -21.30 -17.03 10.97
C ALA A 405 -21.38 -18.52 10.59
N LYS A 406 -21.90 -19.38 11.47
CA LYS A 406 -22.06 -20.82 11.20
C LYS A 406 -23.09 -21.13 10.11
N ARG A 407 -24.19 -20.37 10.00
CA ARG A 407 -25.26 -20.61 9.00
C ARG A 407 -24.84 -20.28 7.58
N ASP A 408 -24.29 -19.08 7.36
CA ASP A 408 -23.93 -18.59 6.02
C ASP A 408 -22.64 -19.28 5.49
N PHE A 409 -21.87 -19.90 6.39
CA PHE A 409 -20.67 -20.68 6.08
C PHE A 409 -20.95 -22.07 5.49
N THR A 410 -22.01 -22.75 5.96
CA THR A 410 -22.41 -24.06 5.40
C THR A 410 -22.73 -24.00 3.90
N SER A 411 -23.06 -22.82 3.38
CA SER A 411 -23.32 -22.58 1.95
C SER A 411 -22.07 -22.32 1.09
N LEU A 412 -20.90 -22.05 1.67
CA LEU A 412 -19.71 -21.54 0.96
C LEU A 412 -18.51 -22.52 0.89
N GLY A 413 -18.70 -23.80 1.19
CA GLY A 413 -17.69 -24.84 0.89
C GLY A 413 -16.50 -24.94 1.85
N GLY A 414 -16.54 -24.28 3.01
CA GLY A 414 -15.85 -24.76 4.21
C GLY A 414 -14.32 -24.57 4.36
N ALA A 415 -13.61 -23.92 3.43
CA ALA A 415 -12.14 -23.98 3.40
C ALA A 415 -11.38 -22.79 4.03
N LEU A 416 -12.03 -21.68 4.41
CA LEU A 416 -11.31 -20.43 4.75
C LEU A 416 -11.80 -19.76 6.05
N VAL A 417 -11.64 -20.42 7.20
CA VAL A 417 -11.63 -19.70 8.49
C VAL A 417 -10.42 -20.16 9.30
N ASN A 418 -9.35 -19.37 9.27
CA ASN A 418 -8.37 -19.37 10.35
C ASN A 418 -8.72 -18.19 11.28
N VAL A 419 -8.93 -18.51 12.56
CA VAL A 419 -9.28 -17.54 13.60
C VAL A 419 -8.09 -16.60 13.79
N CYS A 420 -8.29 -15.27 13.69
CA CYS A 420 -7.23 -14.32 14.06
C CYS A 420 -6.88 -14.50 15.55
N VAL A 421 -5.68 -15.02 15.83
CA VAL A 421 -5.14 -15.13 17.19
C VAL A 421 -4.13 -13.99 17.38
N PRO A 422 -4.33 -13.10 18.38
CA PRO A 422 -3.34 -12.06 18.71
C PRO A 422 -1.96 -12.68 18.96
N CYS A 423 -0.91 -12.05 18.44
CA CYS A 423 0.46 -12.50 18.73
C CYS A 423 0.76 -12.33 20.23
N PRO A 424 1.34 -13.34 20.91
CA PRO A 424 1.88 -13.12 22.25
C PRO A 424 3.00 -12.06 22.18
N PRO A 425 3.05 -11.10 23.12
CA PRO A 425 4.15 -10.13 23.17
C PRO A 425 5.48 -10.86 23.40
N GLY A 426 6.41 -10.72 22.46
CA GLY A 426 7.73 -11.35 22.46
C GLY A 426 8.63 -10.71 21.41
N GLU A 427 9.94 -10.95 21.52
CA GLU A 427 10.98 -10.49 20.58
C GLU A 427 10.77 -11.11 19.19
N ASN A 428 9.81 -10.58 18.42
CA ASN A 428 9.60 -10.94 17.03
C ASN A 428 10.61 -10.17 16.19
N SER A 429 11.41 -10.90 15.41
CA SER A 429 12.38 -10.29 14.50
C SER A 429 11.72 -10.01 13.14
N ASN A 430 12.24 -9.04 12.39
CA ASN A 430 11.90 -8.82 10.98
C ASN A 430 12.23 -10.02 10.05
N PHE A 431 12.69 -11.15 10.62
CA PHE A 431 13.21 -12.33 9.94
C PHE A 431 12.45 -13.64 10.24
N ASP A 432 11.30 -13.58 10.89
CA ASP A 432 10.54 -14.80 11.23
C ASP A 432 9.95 -15.51 9.98
N SER A 433 10.00 -14.87 8.81
CA SER A 433 9.70 -15.48 7.51
C SER A 433 10.77 -16.46 7.01
N PHE A 434 12.04 -16.30 7.39
CA PHE A 434 13.12 -17.17 6.92
C PHE A 434 12.99 -18.58 7.48
N LYS A 435 12.72 -19.56 6.61
CA LYS A 435 12.53 -20.96 7.00
C LYS A 435 13.36 -21.89 6.13
N SER A 436 13.92 -22.93 6.75
CA SER A 436 14.67 -23.98 6.07
C SER A 436 13.92 -25.31 6.11
N TYR A 437 14.04 -26.07 5.03
CA TYR A 437 13.42 -27.36 4.82
C TYR A 437 14.40 -28.33 4.16
N GLY A 438 14.34 -29.59 4.56
CA GLY A 438 14.88 -30.70 3.78
C GLY A 438 13.80 -31.27 2.87
N ILE A 439 14.09 -31.46 1.60
CA ILE A 439 13.18 -32.07 0.62
C ILE A 439 13.46 -33.57 0.55
N LYS A 440 12.44 -34.39 0.77
CA LYS A 440 12.48 -35.81 0.43
C LYS A 440 12.02 -36.02 -1.01
N ASN A 441 12.67 -36.95 -1.70
CA ASN A 441 12.34 -37.35 -3.07
C ASN A 441 12.48 -36.22 -4.11
N LEU A 442 13.45 -35.33 -3.93
CA LEU A 442 13.80 -34.33 -4.94
C LEU A 442 14.04 -35.03 -6.29
N PRO A 443 13.47 -34.55 -7.42
CA PRO A 443 13.65 -35.20 -8.70
C PRO A 443 15.13 -35.28 -9.06
N GLN A 444 15.64 -36.50 -9.25
CA GLN A 444 17.07 -36.71 -9.55
C GLN A 444 17.51 -36.04 -10.86
N THR A 445 16.57 -35.86 -11.79
CA THR A 445 16.78 -35.20 -13.07
C THR A 445 16.85 -33.69 -12.96
N LEU A 446 16.37 -33.06 -11.86
CA LEU A 446 16.21 -31.60 -11.78
C LEU A 446 17.54 -30.86 -11.93
N ALA A 447 18.63 -31.38 -11.35
CA ALA A 447 19.96 -30.78 -11.48
C ALA A 447 20.47 -30.81 -12.92
N ASP A 448 20.26 -31.92 -13.63
CA ASP A 448 20.68 -32.07 -15.03
C ASP A 448 19.77 -31.27 -15.97
N SER A 449 18.46 -31.25 -15.70
CA SER A 449 17.48 -30.37 -16.33
C SER A 449 17.93 -28.91 -16.24
N CYS A 450 18.33 -28.42 -15.06
CA CYS A 450 18.86 -27.06 -14.89
C CYS A 450 20.12 -26.80 -15.71
N LYS A 451 21.09 -27.73 -15.69
CA LYS A 451 22.32 -27.61 -16.49
C LYS A 451 22.03 -27.60 -17.99
N ASN A 452 21.00 -28.31 -18.45
CA ASN A 452 20.63 -28.32 -19.86
C ASN A 452 19.89 -27.04 -20.27
N LEU A 453 18.99 -26.54 -19.41
CA LEU A 453 18.23 -25.31 -19.68
C LEU A 453 19.14 -24.09 -19.71
N VAL A 454 20.05 -23.94 -18.72
CA VAL A 454 20.98 -22.79 -18.63
C VAL A 454 21.96 -22.72 -19.80
N LYS A 455 22.26 -23.85 -20.47
CA LYS A 455 23.05 -23.85 -21.71
C LYS A 455 22.31 -23.23 -22.90
N LYS A 456 20.98 -23.17 -22.84
CA LYS A 456 20.13 -22.61 -23.88
C LYS A 456 19.70 -21.18 -23.56
N THR A 457 19.27 -20.93 -22.33
CA THR A 457 18.69 -19.65 -21.91
C THR A 457 18.90 -19.45 -20.40
N LYS A 458 19.08 -18.20 -19.97
CA LYS A 458 19.15 -17.79 -18.57
C LYS A 458 17.87 -17.09 -18.10
N GLU A 459 16.84 -17.04 -18.94
CA GLU A 459 15.56 -16.41 -18.65
C GLU A 459 14.83 -17.05 -17.46
N THR A 460 13.90 -16.29 -16.89
CA THR A 460 12.92 -16.75 -15.91
C THR A 460 11.64 -17.21 -16.60
N PHE A 461 10.89 -18.12 -15.96
CA PHE A 461 9.67 -18.70 -16.53
C PHE A 461 8.50 -18.64 -15.56
N PHE A 462 7.29 -18.42 -16.07
CA PHE A 462 6.08 -18.38 -15.25
C PHE A 462 5.17 -19.60 -15.47
N LEU A 463 4.79 -20.25 -14.37
CA LEU A 463 3.78 -21.32 -14.33
C LEU A 463 2.51 -20.79 -13.64
N PRO A 464 1.40 -20.57 -14.37
CA PRO A 464 0.17 -20.03 -13.81
C PRO A 464 -0.59 -21.07 -12.96
N TYR A 465 -1.25 -20.61 -11.89
CA TYR A 465 -2.21 -21.39 -11.11
C TYR A 465 -3.63 -21.29 -11.72
N PRO A 466 -4.45 -22.37 -11.73
CA PRO A 466 -4.19 -23.70 -11.18
C PRO A 466 -3.23 -24.56 -12.03
N PHE A 467 -2.48 -25.43 -11.35
CA PHE A 467 -1.49 -26.32 -11.98
C PHE A 467 -2.15 -27.59 -12.54
N ASP A 468 -2.86 -27.45 -13.66
CA ASP A 468 -3.67 -28.55 -14.21
C ASP A 468 -2.83 -29.70 -14.78
N ASP A 469 -1.65 -29.42 -15.36
CA ASP A 469 -0.85 -30.43 -16.09
C ASP A 469 0.62 -30.00 -16.30
N PRO A 470 1.45 -29.96 -15.23
CA PRO A 470 2.88 -29.70 -15.36
C PRO A 470 3.53 -30.77 -16.24
N LYS A 471 4.30 -30.35 -17.26
CA LYS A 471 4.87 -31.26 -18.28
C LYS A 471 6.25 -31.76 -17.92
N THR A 472 6.99 -30.96 -17.16
CA THR A 472 8.39 -31.18 -16.84
C THR A 472 8.61 -31.36 -15.34
N ASP A 473 9.74 -31.95 -14.96
CA ASP A 473 10.15 -32.04 -13.55
C ASP A 473 10.32 -30.67 -12.89
N MET A 474 10.79 -29.66 -13.65
CA MET A 474 10.86 -28.27 -13.22
C MET A 474 9.49 -27.66 -12.93
N GLU A 475 8.53 -27.76 -13.87
CA GLU A 475 7.17 -27.24 -13.65
C GLU A 475 6.49 -27.97 -12.49
N ALA A 476 6.67 -29.29 -12.38
CA ALA A 476 6.11 -30.08 -11.29
C ALA A 476 6.72 -29.69 -9.92
N PHE A 477 8.01 -29.40 -9.89
CA PHE A 477 8.68 -28.95 -8.67
C PHE A 477 8.32 -27.51 -8.31
N ALA A 478 8.26 -26.59 -9.26
CA ALA A 478 7.78 -25.22 -9.04
C ALA A 478 6.34 -25.20 -8.51
N ALA A 479 5.45 -26.02 -9.10
CA ALA A 479 4.09 -26.22 -8.58
C ALA A 479 4.11 -26.78 -7.14
N SER A 480 5.00 -27.71 -6.82
CA SER A 480 5.11 -28.27 -5.46
C SER A 480 5.57 -27.23 -4.44
N VAL A 481 6.52 -26.36 -4.80
CA VAL A 481 6.99 -25.25 -3.95
C VAL A 481 5.87 -24.25 -3.71
N PHE A 482 5.17 -23.83 -4.78
CA PHE A 482 4.02 -22.94 -4.67
C PHE A 482 2.96 -23.53 -3.75
N LEU A 483 2.50 -24.75 -4.02
CA LEU A 483 1.47 -25.40 -3.22
C LEU A 483 1.91 -25.56 -1.76
N GLN A 484 3.17 -25.89 -1.50
CA GLN A 484 3.71 -26.03 -0.13
C GLN A 484 3.63 -24.72 0.67
N HIS A 485 3.94 -23.59 0.05
CA HIS A 485 4.00 -22.30 0.75
C HIS A 485 2.69 -21.51 0.68
N THR A 486 1.70 -21.97 -0.11
CA THR A 486 0.40 -21.30 -0.28
C THR A 486 -0.80 -22.05 0.31
N GLN A 487 -0.60 -23.20 1.00
CA GLN A 487 -1.68 -24.08 1.48
C GLN A 487 -2.82 -23.39 2.24
N ASN A 488 -2.55 -22.25 2.88
CA ASN A 488 -3.51 -21.49 3.69
C ASN A 488 -3.70 -20.05 3.20
N LEU A 489 -3.25 -19.75 1.98
CA LEU A 489 -3.32 -18.42 1.39
C LEU A 489 -4.49 -18.31 0.42
N PRO A 490 -5.11 -17.13 0.32
CA PRO A 490 -6.21 -16.94 -0.61
C PRO A 490 -5.64 -16.70 -2.02
N ILE A 491 -5.69 -17.74 -2.86
CA ILE A 491 -5.13 -17.73 -4.21
C ILE A 491 -6.23 -17.33 -5.20
N GLY A 492 -6.06 -16.17 -5.84
CA GLY A 492 -6.96 -15.66 -6.88
C GLY A 492 -6.29 -15.58 -8.26
N PRO A 493 -7.00 -15.00 -9.26
CA PRO A 493 -6.51 -14.91 -10.64
C PRO A 493 -5.16 -14.19 -10.75
N GLY A 494 -4.30 -14.64 -11.67
CA GLY A 494 -2.95 -14.09 -11.85
C GLY A 494 -1.88 -14.77 -11.00
N SER A 495 -2.25 -15.49 -9.93
CA SER A 495 -1.28 -16.21 -9.09
C SER A 495 -0.51 -17.28 -9.87
N GLY A 496 0.74 -17.54 -9.46
CA GLY A 496 1.56 -18.57 -10.08
C GLY A 496 2.99 -18.63 -9.51
N ALA A 497 3.77 -19.55 -10.06
CA ALA A 497 5.16 -19.76 -9.70
C ALA A 497 6.06 -19.24 -10.82
N GLU A 498 6.84 -18.21 -10.52
CA GLU A 498 7.99 -17.85 -11.35
C GLU A 498 9.17 -18.74 -10.93
N PHE A 499 9.91 -19.29 -11.88
CA PHE A 499 11.05 -20.16 -11.56
C PHE A 499 12.18 -20.02 -12.58
N TRP A 500 13.41 -20.24 -12.10
CA TRP A 500 14.61 -20.28 -12.93
C TRP A 500 15.69 -21.14 -12.29
N CYS A 501 16.72 -21.43 -13.08
CA CYS A 501 17.87 -22.20 -12.64
C CYS A 501 19.11 -21.33 -12.63
N GLN A 502 19.95 -21.55 -11.64
CA GLN A 502 21.27 -20.96 -11.58
C GLN A 502 22.32 -22.05 -11.58
N VAL A 503 23.30 -21.96 -12.47
CA VAL A 503 24.44 -22.90 -12.57
C VAL A 503 25.74 -22.10 -12.56
N LYS A 504 26.53 -22.25 -11.51
CA LYS A 504 27.84 -21.59 -11.37
C LYS A 504 28.95 -22.62 -11.27
N HIS A 505 29.97 -22.50 -12.14
CA HIS A 505 31.12 -23.38 -12.09
C HIS A 505 32.13 -22.93 -11.04
N LYS A 506 32.85 -23.90 -10.45
CA LYS A 506 33.91 -23.63 -9.48
C LYS A 506 34.97 -22.71 -10.07
N GLY A 507 35.28 -21.61 -9.37
CA GLY A 507 36.27 -20.62 -9.81
C GLY A 507 35.74 -19.61 -10.83
N SER A 508 34.44 -19.62 -11.16
CA SER A 508 33.82 -18.52 -11.90
C SER A 508 33.72 -17.28 -10.98
N PRO A 509 34.15 -16.09 -11.42
CA PRO A 509 34.12 -14.87 -10.61
C PRO A 509 32.70 -14.30 -10.40
N MET A 510 31.68 -14.91 -10.99
CA MET A 510 30.31 -14.40 -10.89
C MET A 510 29.78 -14.57 -9.46
N SER A 511 29.76 -13.51 -8.66
CA SER A 511 28.89 -13.34 -7.48
C SER A 511 27.42 -13.25 -7.92
N ILE A 512 26.47 -13.50 -7.03
CA ILE A 512 25.17 -12.84 -7.18
C ILE A 512 25.23 -11.72 -6.17
N ASP A 513 25.24 -10.51 -6.68
CA ASP A 513 25.26 -9.31 -5.88
C ASP A 513 23.94 -9.18 -5.12
N LEU A 514 23.96 -8.41 -4.05
CA LEU A 514 22.77 -8.21 -3.24
C LEU A 514 21.72 -7.44 -4.05
N HIS A 515 20.50 -7.98 -4.13
CA HIS A 515 19.39 -7.43 -4.90
C HIS A 515 18.04 -7.76 -4.26
N TYR A 516 16.98 -7.23 -4.87
CA TYR A 516 15.59 -7.55 -4.56
C TYR A 516 14.95 -8.24 -5.75
N ASP A 517 14.23 -9.34 -5.51
CA ASP A 517 13.44 -9.99 -6.55
C ASP A 517 12.25 -9.11 -6.90
N LYS A 518 12.14 -8.68 -8.16
CA LYS A 518 11.05 -7.80 -8.61
C LYS A 518 10.59 -8.16 -10.02
N ASP A 519 9.44 -7.65 -10.43
CA ASP A 519 9.06 -7.63 -11.84
C ASP A 519 10.00 -6.64 -12.56
N GLU A 520 11.01 -7.18 -13.23
CA GLU A 520 12.02 -6.39 -13.93
C GLU A 520 11.41 -5.50 -15.02
N TYR A 521 10.39 -5.98 -15.73
CA TYR A 521 9.71 -5.17 -16.75
C TYR A 521 9.03 -3.93 -16.13
N LEU A 522 8.38 -4.09 -14.97
CA LEU A 522 7.77 -2.97 -14.26
C LEU A 522 8.80 -2.01 -13.65
N SER A 523 9.90 -2.55 -13.13
CA SER A 523 11.01 -1.76 -12.61
C SER A 523 11.66 -0.93 -13.72
N GLU A 524 11.97 -1.55 -14.86
CA GLU A 524 12.62 -0.93 -16.01
C GLU A 524 11.77 0.15 -16.68
N ASN A 525 10.54 -0.21 -17.04
CA ASN A 525 9.73 0.62 -17.92
C ASN A 525 8.94 1.69 -17.16
N PHE A 526 8.75 1.51 -15.85
CA PHE A 526 7.86 2.36 -15.06
C PHE A 526 8.43 2.76 -13.69
N THR A 527 9.63 2.30 -13.31
CA THR A 527 10.23 2.54 -11.98
C THR A 527 9.31 2.03 -10.85
N LEU A 528 8.54 0.97 -11.13
CA LEU A 528 7.59 0.38 -10.19
C LEU A 528 8.16 -0.91 -9.61
N GLY A 529 8.24 -0.99 -8.29
CA GLY A 529 8.55 -2.22 -7.58
C GLY A 529 7.31 -3.11 -7.43
N SER A 530 7.30 -4.26 -8.11
CA SER A 530 6.35 -5.35 -7.86
C SER A 530 7.14 -6.57 -7.41
N PHE A 531 6.76 -7.20 -6.30
CA PHE A 531 7.59 -8.19 -5.62
C PHE A 531 6.84 -9.50 -5.39
N PRO A 532 7.52 -10.66 -5.44
CA PRO A 532 6.91 -11.92 -5.04
C PRO A 532 6.57 -11.92 -3.55
N VAL A 533 5.55 -12.70 -3.19
CA VAL A 533 5.17 -12.93 -1.79
C VAL A 533 6.29 -13.71 -1.10
N PHE A 534 6.80 -14.75 -1.74
CA PHE A 534 7.95 -15.50 -1.25
C PHE A 534 8.99 -15.67 -2.33
N SER A 535 10.25 -15.54 -1.92
CA SER A 535 11.40 -15.98 -2.71
C SER A 535 11.98 -17.24 -2.08
N THR A 536 12.51 -18.12 -2.92
CA THR A 536 13.04 -19.41 -2.46
C THR A 536 14.33 -19.79 -3.16
N VAL A 537 15.16 -20.57 -2.45
CA VAL A 537 16.37 -21.18 -3.01
C VAL A 537 16.40 -22.66 -2.65
N THR A 538 16.42 -23.51 -3.68
CA THR A 538 16.63 -24.97 -3.53
C THR A 538 18.01 -25.35 -4.00
N TYR A 539 18.82 -25.95 -3.13
CA TYR A 539 20.18 -26.39 -3.46
C TYR A 539 20.16 -27.81 -4.04
N LEU A 540 20.62 -27.94 -5.29
CA LEU A 540 20.68 -29.20 -6.03
C LEU A 540 22.06 -29.86 -6.00
N THR A 541 23.11 -29.10 -5.68
CA THR A 541 24.50 -29.57 -5.54
C THR A 541 25.15 -29.01 -4.26
N LYS A 542 26.34 -29.52 -3.91
CA LYS A 542 27.14 -29.01 -2.79
C LYS A 542 27.97 -27.81 -3.24
N SER A 543 28.04 -26.78 -2.40
CA SER A 543 28.86 -25.57 -2.62
C SER A 543 29.10 -24.86 -1.29
N LYS A 544 30.17 -24.07 -1.18
CA LYS A 544 30.45 -23.21 -0.02
C LYS A 544 29.88 -21.80 -0.16
N GLN A 545 29.44 -21.39 -1.34
CA GLN A 545 28.86 -20.06 -1.58
C GLN A 545 27.45 -19.99 -0.97
N PRO A 546 27.24 -19.29 0.15
CA PRO A 546 25.95 -19.25 0.82
C PRO A 546 24.97 -18.33 0.11
N THR A 547 23.69 -18.50 0.45
CA THR A 547 22.68 -17.45 0.23
C THR A 547 22.59 -16.62 1.51
N ILE A 548 22.67 -15.30 1.38
CA ILE A 548 22.56 -14.35 2.49
C ILE A 548 21.30 -13.53 2.29
N VAL A 549 20.53 -13.33 3.36
CA VAL A 549 19.31 -12.51 3.39
C VAL A 549 19.44 -11.50 4.51
N PHE A 550 19.29 -10.22 4.20
CA PHE A 550 19.35 -9.10 5.12
C PHE A 550 17.95 -8.60 5.48
N GLY A 551 17.84 -7.93 6.63
CA GLY A 551 16.55 -7.49 7.19
C GLY A 551 16.02 -6.22 6.54
N HIS A 552 16.76 -5.71 5.55
CA HIS A 552 16.48 -4.51 4.78
C HIS A 552 15.47 -4.83 3.69
N LYS A 553 14.36 -4.09 3.66
CA LYS A 553 13.32 -4.22 2.63
C LYS A 553 13.57 -3.25 1.50
N TYR A 554 12.87 -3.43 0.38
CA TYR A 554 12.94 -2.50 -0.75
C TYR A 554 12.41 -1.09 -0.38
N GLU A 555 11.47 -1.00 0.56
CA GLU A 555 10.87 0.27 0.97
C GLU A 555 11.60 0.96 2.13
N ASP A 556 12.60 0.30 2.70
CA ASP A 556 13.40 0.85 3.79
C ASP A 556 14.35 1.92 3.23
N PRO A 557 14.57 3.06 3.93
CA PRO A 557 15.55 4.07 3.54
C PRO A 557 16.95 3.46 3.37
N GLU A 558 17.73 3.92 2.38
CA GLU A 558 19.08 3.38 2.11
C GLU A 558 20.05 3.52 3.29
N ASP A 559 19.86 4.55 4.13
CA ASP A 559 20.63 4.80 5.35
C ASP A 559 20.15 3.97 6.55
N GLN A 560 19.13 3.13 6.38
CA GLN A 560 18.59 2.32 7.45
C GLN A 560 19.59 1.23 7.87
N VAL A 561 19.98 1.30 9.13
CA VAL A 561 20.85 0.34 9.78
C VAL A 561 20.26 -1.08 9.78
N ILE A 562 21.07 -2.07 9.41
CA ILE A 562 20.69 -3.49 9.36
C ILE A 562 21.21 -4.23 10.59
N GLN A 563 20.28 -4.68 11.44
CA GLN A 563 20.56 -5.28 12.76
C GLN A 563 20.59 -6.82 12.77
N GLU A 564 20.24 -7.47 11.65
CA GLU A 564 20.23 -8.92 11.57
C GLU A 564 20.42 -9.43 10.13
N ALA A 565 21.03 -10.61 9.97
CA ALA A 565 21.15 -11.33 8.71
C ALA A 565 20.91 -12.85 8.88
N ARG A 566 20.47 -13.51 7.81
CA ARG A 566 20.28 -14.97 7.72
C ARG A 566 21.21 -15.52 6.64
N VAL A 567 22.00 -16.53 6.99
CA VAL A 567 22.92 -17.19 6.06
C VAL A 567 22.51 -18.65 5.92
N SER A 568 22.36 -19.11 4.67
CA SER A 568 22.10 -20.50 4.35
C SER A 568 23.22 -21.07 3.50
N TYR A 569 23.96 -22.01 4.09
CA TYR A 569 24.97 -22.79 3.38
C TYR A 569 24.32 -23.87 2.52
N PRO A 570 24.79 -24.07 1.27
CA PRO A 570 24.25 -25.05 0.34
C PRO A 570 24.41 -26.48 0.83
N LYS A 571 23.31 -27.24 0.73
CA LYS A 571 23.30 -28.69 0.97
C LYS A 571 22.28 -29.32 0.07
N VAL A 572 22.62 -30.42 -0.59
CA VAL A 572 21.70 -31.11 -1.51
C VAL A 572 20.37 -31.41 -0.82
N ASN A 573 19.27 -31.07 -1.50
CA ASN A 573 17.89 -31.17 -1.01
C ASN A 573 17.49 -30.13 0.04
N LYS A 574 18.36 -29.20 0.42
CA LYS A 574 17.97 -28.09 1.29
C LYS A 574 17.20 -27.06 0.47
N HIS A 575 16.14 -26.54 1.07
CA HIS A 575 15.28 -25.51 0.51
C HIS A 575 15.09 -24.43 1.55
N VAL A 576 15.27 -23.17 1.16
CA VAL A 576 15.00 -22.01 2.00
C VAL A 576 13.93 -21.14 1.35
N VAL A 577 13.12 -20.52 2.20
CA VAL A 577 12.06 -19.58 1.82
C VAL A 577 12.15 -18.36 2.73
N PHE A 578 11.91 -17.19 2.17
CA PHE A 578 11.92 -15.91 2.87
C PHE A 578 10.97 -14.92 2.18
N ASN A 579 10.71 -13.78 2.81
CA ASN A 579 9.89 -12.72 2.21
C ASN A 579 10.59 -12.16 0.95
N GLY A 580 9.87 -12.11 -0.17
CA GLY A 580 10.43 -11.67 -1.46
C GLY A 580 10.89 -10.22 -1.53
N LYS A 581 10.50 -9.38 -0.56
CA LYS A 581 10.95 -7.98 -0.44
C LYS A 581 12.28 -7.79 0.28
N LEU A 582 12.88 -8.87 0.80
CA LEU A 582 14.13 -8.76 1.57
C LEU A 582 15.34 -8.72 0.63
N LEU A 583 16.31 -7.89 1.00
CA LEU A 583 17.60 -7.80 0.31
C LEU A 583 18.34 -9.13 0.46
N HIS A 584 18.79 -9.72 -0.64
CA HIS A 584 19.47 -11.00 -0.59
C HIS A 584 20.41 -11.22 -1.77
N GLY A 585 21.27 -12.23 -1.65
CA GLY A 585 22.20 -12.61 -2.71
C GLY A 585 22.96 -13.89 -2.41
N ALA A 586 23.84 -14.26 -3.33
CA ALA A 586 24.77 -15.38 -3.19
C ALA A 586 26.17 -14.91 -3.56
N VAL A 587 26.75 -14.18 -2.61
CA VAL A 587 28.05 -13.50 -2.74
C VAL A 587 29.21 -14.48 -2.63
N ASP A 588 30.25 -14.27 -3.43
CA ASP A 588 31.44 -15.14 -3.50
C ASP A 588 32.54 -14.73 -2.51
N ASP A 589 32.21 -14.57 -1.23
CA ASP A 589 33.12 -14.03 -0.22
C ASP A 589 33.91 -15.13 0.53
N GLU A 590 35.23 -14.91 0.73
CA GLU A 590 36.13 -15.89 1.37
C GLU A 590 35.91 -16.03 2.88
N GLU A 591 35.48 -14.96 3.55
CA GLU A 591 35.16 -15.02 4.98
C GLU A 591 33.94 -15.91 5.20
N PHE A 592 32.87 -15.69 4.43
CA PHE A 592 31.69 -16.56 4.45
C PHE A 592 32.01 -18.02 4.05
N LYS A 593 32.86 -18.27 3.05
CA LYS A 593 33.27 -19.63 2.65
C LYS A 593 34.09 -20.34 3.73
N SER A 594 34.95 -19.61 4.44
CA SER A 594 35.82 -20.17 5.48
C SER A 594 35.10 -20.33 6.83
N PHE A 595 34.04 -19.55 7.04
CA PHE A 595 33.23 -19.56 8.24
C PHE A 595 32.52 -20.90 8.47
N HIS A 596 32.06 -21.58 7.41
CA HIS A 596 31.40 -22.88 7.54
C HIS A 596 32.30 -24.06 7.16
N GLN A 597 32.32 -25.10 7.99
CA GLN A 597 33.05 -26.34 7.70
C GLN A 597 32.25 -27.20 6.71
N GLY A 598 32.30 -26.83 5.42
CA GLY A 598 31.61 -27.55 4.36
C GLY A 598 32.29 -28.86 3.93
N GLU A 599 31.52 -29.73 3.28
CA GLU A 599 31.99 -30.94 2.58
C GLU A 599 32.76 -30.59 1.28
N GLU A 600 33.28 -31.60 0.57
CA GLU A 600 33.81 -31.39 -0.79
C GLU A 600 32.74 -30.77 -1.69
N GLU A 601 33.09 -29.66 -2.34
CA GLU A 601 32.22 -28.97 -3.31
C GLU A 601 32.16 -29.73 -4.62
N ASP A 602 30.97 -29.75 -5.22
CA ASP A 602 30.81 -30.22 -6.59
C ASP A 602 31.44 -29.22 -7.58
N ASP A 603 31.68 -29.66 -8.83
CA ASP A 603 32.26 -28.81 -9.89
C ASP A 603 31.38 -27.60 -10.24
N CYS A 604 30.10 -27.62 -9.86
CA CYS A 604 29.18 -26.51 -10.05
C CYS A 604 28.15 -26.41 -8.91
N ARG A 605 27.84 -25.17 -8.52
CA ARG A 605 26.70 -24.80 -7.68
C ARG A 605 25.47 -24.71 -8.57
N VAL A 606 24.48 -25.56 -8.31
CA VAL A 606 23.19 -25.57 -9.01
C VAL A 606 22.09 -25.28 -8.01
N THR A 607 21.33 -24.21 -8.26
CA THR A 607 20.14 -23.87 -7.49
C THR A 607 18.92 -23.75 -8.38
N PHE A 608 17.77 -24.20 -7.87
CA PHE A 608 16.47 -23.98 -8.47
C PHE A 608 15.70 -22.99 -7.60
N LEU A 609 15.34 -21.86 -8.19
CA LEU A 609 14.69 -20.75 -7.51
C LEU A 609 13.23 -20.70 -7.94
N VAL A 610 12.36 -20.41 -6.98
CA VAL A 610 10.92 -20.24 -7.23
C VAL A 610 10.42 -19.06 -6.45
N ASN A 611 9.90 -18.08 -7.18
CA ASN A 611 9.18 -16.94 -6.65
C ASN A 611 7.68 -17.22 -6.69
N VAL A 612 7.02 -16.99 -5.55
CA VAL A 612 5.59 -17.25 -5.36
C VAL A 612 4.84 -15.94 -5.49
N TRP A 613 4.04 -15.85 -6.55
CA TRP A 613 3.21 -14.68 -6.84
C TRP A 613 1.74 -14.97 -6.54
N ILE A 614 1.12 -14.11 -5.74
CA ILE A 614 -0.29 -14.24 -5.33
C ILE A 614 -1.05 -13.02 -5.83
N ASN A 615 -2.14 -13.25 -6.56
CA ASN A 615 -3.02 -12.23 -7.12
C ASN A 615 -2.31 -11.19 -8.01
N SER A 616 -1.11 -11.51 -8.47
CA SER A 616 -0.22 -10.69 -9.30
C SER A 616 0.60 -11.64 -10.17
N ARG A 617 1.01 -11.18 -11.36
CA ARG A 617 1.83 -11.95 -12.29
C ARG A 617 2.91 -11.02 -12.86
N PRO A 618 4.20 -11.40 -12.78
CA PRO A 618 5.25 -10.66 -13.45
C PRO A 618 5.13 -10.82 -14.97
N ALA A 619 5.65 -9.87 -15.75
CA ALA A 619 5.57 -9.88 -17.22
C ALA A 619 6.48 -10.93 -17.89
N ILE A 620 6.33 -12.20 -17.50
CA ILE A 620 7.18 -13.34 -17.86
C ILE A 620 6.33 -14.44 -18.51
N GLU A 621 6.88 -15.10 -19.53
CA GLU A 621 6.23 -16.20 -20.25
C GLU A 621 6.58 -17.58 -19.67
N GLY A 622 5.79 -18.59 -20.03
CA GLY A 622 6.07 -19.98 -19.65
C GLY A 622 7.06 -20.67 -20.60
N LEU A 623 7.55 -21.85 -20.20
CA LEU A 623 8.44 -22.67 -21.03
C LEU A 623 7.84 -22.94 -22.43
N THR A 624 8.65 -22.75 -23.47
CA THR A 624 8.28 -23.11 -24.84
C THR A 624 8.32 -24.62 -25.05
N ALA A 625 7.71 -25.13 -26.13
CA ALA A 625 7.82 -26.55 -26.49
C ALA A 625 9.30 -27.00 -26.63
N SER A 626 10.14 -26.12 -27.18
CA SER A 626 11.57 -26.40 -27.38
C SER A 626 12.39 -26.39 -26.08
N ASP A 627 11.92 -25.73 -25.01
CA ASP A 627 12.55 -25.81 -23.70
C ASP A 627 12.20 -27.13 -23.02
N ARG A 628 10.91 -27.52 -23.10
CA ARG A 628 10.42 -28.78 -22.52
C ARG A 628 11.11 -30.02 -23.10
N ASP A 629 11.57 -29.97 -24.35
CA ASP A 629 12.33 -31.06 -24.98
C ASP A 629 13.72 -31.30 -24.34
N LEU A 630 14.26 -30.31 -23.62
CA LEU A 630 15.58 -30.39 -22.94
C LEU A 630 15.48 -30.81 -21.47
N ILE A 631 14.27 -30.88 -20.94
CA ILE A 631 13.96 -31.03 -19.53
C ILE A 631 13.34 -32.42 -19.29
N GLY A 632 13.60 -33.01 -18.13
CA GLY A 632 13.01 -34.29 -17.73
C GLY A 632 11.47 -34.24 -17.66
N PRO A 633 10.79 -35.39 -17.82
CA PRO A 633 9.33 -35.47 -17.68
C PRO A 633 8.91 -35.17 -16.23
N ALA A 634 7.68 -34.66 -16.05
CA ALA A 634 7.13 -34.39 -14.72
C ALA A 634 7.19 -35.60 -13.77
N VAL A 635 7.71 -35.37 -12.57
CA VAL A 635 7.77 -36.35 -11.47
C VAL A 635 7.04 -35.78 -10.25
N THR A 636 6.20 -36.59 -9.62
CA THR A 636 4.99 -36.10 -8.96
C THR A 636 5.06 -35.86 -7.45
N THR A 637 6.17 -36.11 -6.74
CA THR A 637 6.15 -36.01 -5.27
C THR A 637 7.45 -35.51 -4.65
N THR A 638 7.37 -34.35 -4.01
CA THR A 638 8.38 -33.84 -3.06
C THR A 638 7.70 -33.60 -1.71
N GLU A 639 8.34 -34.05 -0.62
CA GLU A 639 7.85 -33.81 0.74
C GLU A 639 8.81 -32.87 1.46
N PHE A 640 8.30 -31.74 1.96
CA PHE A 640 9.09 -30.74 2.68
C PHE A 640 9.09 -31.07 4.18
N VAL A 641 10.28 -31.31 4.74
CA VAL A 641 10.48 -31.55 6.16
C VAL A 641 11.16 -30.34 6.77
N LYS A 642 10.48 -29.67 7.71
CA LYS A 642 11.02 -28.46 8.35
C LYS A 642 12.35 -28.76 9.06
N ASP A 643 13.35 -27.95 8.79
CA ASP A 643 14.63 -27.93 9.50
C ASP A 643 14.63 -26.73 10.45
N THR A 644 14.80 -26.98 11.74
CA THR A 644 14.84 -25.94 12.79
C THR A 644 16.24 -25.75 13.35
N SER A 645 17.26 -26.43 12.82
CA SER A 645 18.64 -26.25 13.24
C SER A 645 19.15 -24.89 12.74
N SER A 646 19.64 -24.07 13.67
CA SER A 646 20.30 -22.80 13.36
C SER A 646 21.38 -22.52 14.40
N HIS A 647 22.46 -21.88 13.95
CA HIS A 647 23.54 -21.39 14.81
C HIS A 647 23.41 -19.87 14.92
N VAL A 648 23.26 -19.34 16.14
CA VAL A 648 23.17 -17.89 16.38
C VAL A 648 24.56 -17.35 16.68
N VAL A 649 24.96 -16.34 15.93
CA VAL A 649 26.24 -15.64 16.03
C VAL A 649 25.93 -14.19 16.38
N LYS A 650 26.57 -13.66 17.42
CA LYS A 650 26.44 -12.26 17.83
C LYS A 650 27.73 -11.53 17.49
N ILE A 651 27.61 -10.35 16.91
CA ILE A 651 28.73 -9.48 16.52
C ILE A 651 28.73 -8.27 17.45
N GLY A 652 29.86 -8.03 18.11
CA GLY A 652 30.04 -7.02 19.15
C GLY A 652 31.53 -6.71 19.37
N GLU A 653 31.87 -5.92 20.39
CA GLU A 653 33.23 -5.38 20.63
C GLU A 653 34.32 -6.45 20.69
N GLU A 654 33.99 -7.60 21.27
CA GLU A 654 34.89 -8.75 21.43
C GLU A 654 35.24 -9.48 20.11
N ASN A 655 34.54 -9.14 19.02
CA ASN A 655 34.58 -9.85 17.73
C ASN A 655 35.22 -9.03 16.59
N LEU A 656 35.74 -7.84 16.85
CA LEU A 656 36.34 -6.90 15.88
C LEU A 656 37.72 -7.32 15.31
N ALA A 657 38.15 -8.57 15.48
CA ALA A 657 39.45 -9.01 14.98
C ALA A 657 39.38 -9.35 13.49
N GLY A 658 39.47 -8.35 12.60
CA GLY A 658 39.47 -8.52 11.15
C GLY A 658 39.32 -7.20 10.40
N GLU A 659 39.54 -7.21 9.08
CA GLU A 659 39.03 -6.17 8.18
C GLU A 659 37.53 -6.44 7.97
N GLY A 660 36.70 -5.39 7.86
CA GLY A 660 35.26 -5.54 7.62
C GLY A 660 34.95 -6.24 6.28
N ILE A 661 33.75 -6.78 6.15
CA ILE A 661 33.26 -7.42 4.93
C ILE A 661 32.51 -6.40 4.10
N THR A 662 32.88 -6.30 2.82
CA THR A 662 32.18 -5.49 1.83
C THR A 662 31.55 -6.39 0.78
N LEU A 663 30.23 -6.31 0.63
CA LEU A 663 29.47 -7.12 -0.31
C LEU A 663 28.93 -6.23 -1.46
N PRO A 664 29.04 -6.69 -2.71
CA PRO A 664 28.51 -5.95 -3.85
C PRO A 664 26.98 -5.89 -3.78
N PHE A 665 26.42 -4.75 -4.20
CA PHE A 665 24.99 -4.46 -4.17
C PHE A 665 24.56 -3.80 -5.48
N VAL A 666 23.38 -4.17 -5.98
CA VAL A 666 22.75 -3.57 -7.18
C VAL A 666 21.59 -2.70 -6.72
N GLY A 667 21.63 -1.42 -7.12
CA GLY A 667 20.76 -0.37 -6.60
C GLY A 667 19.27 -0.53 -6.93
N ALA A 668 18.43 0.23 -6.21
CA ALA A 668 17.00 0.36 -6.49
C ALA A 668 16.78 1.14 -7.81
N GLY A 669 16.82 0.44 -8.94
CA GLY A 669 16.65 1.03 -10.27
C GLY A 669 17.62 0.50 -11.33
N GLU A 670 18.61 -0.30 -10.93
CA GLU A 670 19.54 -0.97 -11.84
C GLU A 670 19.00 -2.35 -12.23
N THR A 671 19.30 -2.72 -13.48
CA THR A 671 18.89 -3.98 -14.12
C THR A 671 20.07 -4.91 -14.27
N TRP A 672 19.80 -6.21 -14.33
CA TRP A 672 20.76 -7.17 -14.85
C TRP A 672 20.84 -7.04 -16.38
N ASP A 673 21.47 -5.99 -16.90
CA ASP A 673 21.68 -5.86 -18.34
C ASP A 673 22.55 -7.03 -18.85
N GLU A 674 22.04 -7.77 -19.83
CA GLU A 674 22.69 -8.92 -20.48
C GLU A 674 23.88 -8.53 -21.41
N GLU A 675 24.41 -7.31 -21.35
CA GLU A 675 25.56 -6.89 -22.15
C GLU A 675 26.78 -6.55 -21.29
N GLY A 676 27.53 -7.59 -20.94
CA GLY A 676 28.83 -7.50 -20.28
C GLY A 676 29.73 -8.70 -20.58
N GLU A 677 29.86 -9.07 -21.86
CA GLU A 677 30.92 -10.00 -22.33
C GLU A 677 32.28 -9.30 -22.52
N GLU A 678 32.44 -8.06 -22.07
CA GLU A 678 33.76 -7.43 -21.96
C GLU A 678 34.22 -7.47 -20.50
N GLU A 679 35.50 -7.75 -20.31
CA GLU A 679 36.22 -7.46 -19.08
C GLU A 679 36.02 -5.96 -18.78
N GLY A 680 34.92 -5.63 -18.10
CA GLY A 680 34.69 -4.32 -17.54
C GLY A 680 35.71 -4.14 -16.44
N GLU A 681 36.81 -3.45 -16.76
CA GLU A 681 37.46 -2.59 -15.78
C GLU A 681 36.33 -1.82 -15.09
N GLY A 682 36.05 -2.15 -13.82
CA GLY A 682 34.88 -1.66 -13.11
C GLY A 682 34.82 -0.13 -13.20
N GLU A 683 33.69 0.41 -13.65
CA GLU A 683 33.42 1.82 -13.47
C GLU A 683 33.40 2.09 -11.95
N GLU A 684 34.37 2.89 -11.52
CA GLU A 684 34.73 3.20 -10.15
C GLU A 684 33.63 4.07 -9.49
N GLY A 685 32.71 3.44 -8.76
CA GLY A 685 31.78 4.12 -7.86
C GLY A 685 30.42 3.41 -7.72
N GLY A 686 30.17 2.74 -6.58
CA GLY A 686 28.95 1.96 -6.38
C GLY A 686 28.56 1.77 -4.92
N LEU A 687 27.28 1.48 -4.69
CA LEU A 687 26.76 1.10 -3.38
C LEU A 687 27.23 -0.32 -3.02
N VAL A 688 27.71 -0.49 -1.80
CA VAL A 688 28.11 -1.78 -1.23
C VAL A 688 27.48 -1.95 0.14
N LEU A 689 27.29 -3.19 0.58
CA LEU A 689 26.92 -3.47 1.97
C LEU A 689 28.19 -3.73 2.78
N ALA A 690 28.48 -2.84 3.72
CA ALA A 690 29.58 -2.99 4.66
C ALA A 690 29.07 -3.61 5.97
N MET A 691 29.80 -4.59 6.51
CA MET A 691 29.48 -5.22 7.80
C MET A 691 30.74 -5.69 8.54
N PRO A 692 30.70 -5.84 9.88
CA PRO A 692 31.83 -6.39 10.63
C PRO A 692 32.16 -7.85 10.27
N SER A 693 33.41 -8.25 10.53
CA SER A 693 33.93 -9.62 10.35
C SER A 693 33.17 -10.67 11.18
N LEU A 694 33.12 -11.90 10.68
CA LEU A 694 32.45 -13.05 11.28
C LEU A 694 33.34 -13.75 12.32
N PRO A 695 32.91 -13.86 13.60
CA PRO A 695 33.71 -14.50 14.63
C PRO A 695 33.58 -16.03 14.59
N GLY A 696 34.71 -16.73 14.55
CA GLY A 696 34.76 -18.17 14.79
C GLY A 696 34.34 -19.02 13.58
N LYS A 697 33.48 -20.03 13.80
CA LYS A 697 33.00 -20.93 12.74
C LYS A 697 31.52 -21.25 12.89
N ALA A 698 30.81 -21.34 11.78
CA ALA A 698 29.43 -21.80 11.72
C ALA A 698 29.31 -23.30 12.02
N GLU A 699 28.53 -23.64 13.04
CA GLU A 699 28.24 -25.02 13.47
C GLU A 699 26.99 -25.62 12.80
N SER A 700 26.27 -24.84 11.98
CA SER A 700 25.05 -25.24 11.30
C SER A 700 25.03 -24.72 9.86
N ASP A 701 24.28 -25.41 9.01
CA ASP A 701 24.01 -24.99 7.63
C ASP A 701 23.14 -23.72 7.58
N ASN A 702 22.44 -23.38 8.68
CA ASN A 702 21.68 -22.13 8.82
C ASN A 702 22.31 -21.29 9.93
N VAL A 703 22.67 -20.04 9.63
CA VAL A 703 23.26 -19.12 10.60
C VAL A 703 22.37 -17.88 10.74
N VAL A 704 22.20 -17.44 11.98
CA VAL A 704 21.55 -16.18 12.36
C VAL A 704 22.64 -15.25 12.85
N ILE A 705 22.91 -14.18 12.11
CA ILE A 705 23.87 -13.13 12.52
C ILE A 705 23.07 -12.02 13.17
N LYS A 706 23.40 -11.68 14.42
CA LYS A 706 22.82 -10.56 15.16
C LYS A 706 23.89 -9.53 15.48
N PHE A 707 23.60 -8.30 15.13
CA PHE A 707 24.44 -7.13 15.36
C PHE A 707 24.11 -6.54 16.73
N GLU A 708 25.11 -6.35 17.58
CA GLU A 708 24.95 -5.65 18.86
C GLU A 708 25.01 -4.12 18.66
N GLU A 709 24.59 -3.35 19.66
CA GLU A 709 24.50 -1.89 19.57
C GLU A 709 25.86 -1.27 19.19
N GLY A 710 25.89 -0.53 18.08
CA GLY A 710 27.10 0.07 17.51
C GLY A 710 27.91 -0.84 16.56
N TYR A 711 27.43 -2.05 16.24
CA TYR A 711 28.09 -3.01 15.35
C TYR A 711 27.15 -3.41 14.24
N GLU A 712 27.02 -2.62 13.18
CA GLU A 712 25.91 -2.76 12.23
C GLU A 712 26.34 -3.05 10.79
N ALA A 713 25.40 -3.58 10.00
CA ALA A 713 25.52 -3.60 8.55
C ALA A 713 24.81 -2.37 7.96
N ARG A 714 25.43 -1.74 6.98
CA ARG A 714 24.89 -0.53 6.31
C ARG A 714 25.23 -0.53 4.82
N LEU A 715 24.38 0.09 4.02
CA LEU A 715 24.70 0.41 2.64
C LEU A 715 25.60 1.66 2.62
N VAL A 716 26.71 1.60 1.90
CA VAL A 716 27.72 2.67 1.84
C VAL A 716 28.09 2.90 0.37
N TYR A 717 28.30 4.15 -0.01
CA TYR A 717 28.83 4.49 -1.32
C TYR A 717 30.36 4.47 -1.28
N MET A 718 31.01 3.63 -2.11
CA MET A 718 32.46 3.69 -2.28
C MET A 718 32.79 4.62 -3.45
N GLY A 719 33.59 5.67 -3.22
CA GLY A 719 34.07 6.52 -4.32
C GLY A 719 35.39 6.05 -4.93
N GLU A 720 35.87 6.82 -5.93
CA GLU A 720 36.93 6.47 -6.89
C GLU A 720 38.29 6.01 -6.29
N GLU A 721 38.60 6.31 -5.02
CA GLU A 721 39.86 5.93 -4.37
C GLU A 721 39.71 4.89 -3.22
N GLY A 722 38.51 4.34 -3.01
CA GLY A 722 38.26 3.32 -1.98
C GLY A 722 38.14 3.85 -0.54
N GLU A 723 37.96 5.16 -0.37
CA GLU A 723 37.63 5.79 0.92
C GLU A 723 36.10 5.85 1.14
N GLU A 724 35.64 5.54 2.37
CA GLU A 724 34.23 5.72 2.76
C GLU A 724 33.87 7.20 2.73
N TYR A 725 32.83 7.59 1.98
CA TYR A 725 32.24 8.92 2.12
C TYR A 725 31.21 8.87 3.26
N GLU A 726 31.56 9.39 4.43
CA GLU A 726 30.53 9.79 5.40
C GLU A 726 29.76 10.98 4.78
N TYR A 727 28.42 10.89 4.75
CA TYR A 727 27.57 12.04 4.51
C TYR A 727 27.73 13.02 5.69
N GLU A 728 28.83 13.78 5.71
CA GLU A 728 28.90 14.97 6.54
C GLU A 728 28.02 16.06 5.89
N ASP A 729 27.20 16.69 6.72
CA ASP A 729 26.21 17.75 6.45
C ASP A 729 26.75 19.05 5.78
N GLU A 730 27.78 18.99 4.93
CA GLU A 730 28.49 20.18 4.40
C GLU A 730 28.26 20.51 2.90
N MET A 731 27.18 20.05 2.27
CA MET A 731 26.81 20.51 0.89
C MET A 731 25.71 21.59 0.83
N MET A 732 25.58 22.43 1.86
CA MET A 732 24.70 23.63 1.83
C MET A 732 25.39 24.94 2.19
N ALA A 733 26.72 25.00 2.16
CA ALA A 733 27.46 26.23 2.43
C ALA A 733 28.56 26.44 1.37
N ASP A 734 28.18 26.74 0.13
CA ASP A 734 29.00 27.52 -0.82
C ASP A 734 28.19 27.82 -2.10
N ILE A 735 27.11 28.60 -1.94
CA ILE A 735 26.70 29.54 -3.00
C ILE A 735 26.88 30.93 -2.38
N GLU A 736 28.15 31.31 -2.22
CA GLU A 736 28.50 32.71 -2.04
C GLU A 736 28.23 33.48 -3.34
N GLU A 737 27.49 34.56 -3.14
CA GLU A 737 27.34 35.75 -3.96
C GLU A 737 28.40 35.96 -5.05
N GLU A 738 27.95 36.25 -6.28
CA GLU A 738 28.38 37.45 -7.02
C GLU A 738 27.33 37.80 -8.12
N PRO A 739 27.21 39.09 -8.48
CA PRO A 739 25.93 39.82 -8.65
C PRO A 739 25.17 39.68 -9.98
#